data_AF-A0A942Z334-F1
#
_entry.id   AF-A0A942Z334-F1
#
_cell.length_a   1.000
_cell.length_b   1.000
_cell.length_c   1.000
_cell.angle_alpha   90.00
_cell.angle_beta   90.00
_cell.angle_gamma   90.00
#
_symmetry.space_group_name_H-M   'P 1'
#
loop_
_entity.id
_entity.type
_entity.pdbx_description
1 polymer ?
#
loop_
_entity_poly.entity_id
_entity_poly.type
_entity_poly.pdbx_seq_one_letter_code
_entity_poly.pdbx_strand_id
1 'polypeptide(L)'
;MRIAGLASGMDIDSIVKNLMMAERMPLEKLKQKKQILEWQRDDFRALNTQLLTFRDKLAQLKLTPNYRARTVVSSNDARVSATVTSGASQASYSISEVTQLASAAVRKNAGKISKIGSDKIDPNTSLFNQKGAFDGTIKPNQTWDEAWGETWQQGVVETKTFNYKKGDPAIKLDLSTGALKDGVNPTIKVNGQTIKVVTGTPNSGEVSIEVDGTLKFGTELTKDSVVKVDYVLENKTQSITTEKDVPLKSWNVGTGSISQLTVKVGETTYTMGAVQDGIADLRNNGVLLGKVNTNTGVITFEGEGIPGETTVVFDFKQNYSSFGITTHTSKGVMDEQFFITGNDSLNSVIRKVNESNAGVTMFYDSFSDQMTLTRKETGDFNKDSGTADAPIRNGEIQVSGNFMTSVLKFDNAIEYETGGQNAKFTINGLETERHSNTFDMSGVTFTLKQTFTSTDAPVSVTISNDTNQVFQNIKNFVDQYNELIAEIGKKLNEERHRSYKPLTDDEREELSEKQQEKWEEMARSGLLKGDPILSSVLSAMRFDMSSTVETNGLFKQLASIGIKTTANYMEGGKLEIDETKLKAALEQDPEAVENLFRGSGSGSDKGIVHRLYDTVDASMKKLQEKAGRATSTNQQFALGRELLSVGKGIDRFEDKMKIVENRYWRQFTAMEKAIQRANEQSMFLMQQFSNF
;
A
#
# COMPACT_ATOMS: atom_id res chain seq x y z
N MET A 1 -33.09 -12.88 -54.39
CA MET A 1 -32.81 -11.53 -54.91
C MET A 1 -33.93 -10.60 -54.49
N ARG A 2 -33.61 -9.52 -53.78
CA ARG A 2 -34.54 -8.43 -53.47
C ARG A 2 -34.66 -7.59 -54.75
N ILE A 3 -35.87 -7.36 -55.24
CA ILE A 3 -36.12 -6.50 -56.41
C ILE A 3 -36.66 -5.19 -55.84
N ALA A 4 -35.83 -4.15 -55.83
CA ALA A 4 -36.18 -2.86 -55.27
C ALA A 4 -36.86 -2.02 -56.35
N GLY A 5 -38.20 -1.99 -56.38
CA GLY A 5 -39.04 -0.97 -57.05
C GLY A 5 -38.82 -0.67 -58.54
N LEU A 6 -37.92 -1.37 -59.24
CA LEU A 6 -37.46 -1.03 -60.59
C LEU A 6 -38.56 -1.18 -61.66
N ALA A 7 -39.59 -2.01 -61.44
CA ALA A 7 -40.66 -2.22 -62.41
C ALA A 7 -41.94 -1.42 -62.12
N SER A 8 -42.21 -1.06 -60.86
CA SER A 8 -43.40 -0.28 -60.48
C SER A 8 -43.13 1.21 -60.23
N GLY A 9 -41.88 1.60 -59.96
CA GLY A 9 -41.53 2.95 -59.49
C GLY A 9 -41.92 3.24 -58.04
N MET A 10 -42.39 2.24 -57.27
CA MET A 10 -42.75 2.40 -55.86
C MET A 10 -41.52 2.28 -54.94
N ASP A 11 -41.45 3.15 -53.92
CA ASP A 11 -40.47 3.03 -52.82
C ASP A 11 -40.88 1.90 -51.85
N ILE A 12 -40.61 0.67 -52.26
CA ILE A 12 -40.92 -0.55 -51.50
C ILE A 12 -40.15 -0.57 -50.18
N ASP A 13 -38.94 -0.03 -50.14
CA ASP A 13 -38.09 -0.01 -48.95
C ASP A 13 -38.76 0.82 -47.85
N SER A 14 -39.25 2.03 -48.18
CA SER A 14 -40.01 2.87 -47.25
C SER A 14 -41.35 2.26 -46.85
N ILE A 15 -42.06 1.60 -47.77
CA ILE A 15 -43.35 0.95 -47.46
C ILE A 15 -43.16 -0.22 -46.51
N VAL A 16 -42.18 -1.10 -46.76
CA VAL A 16 -41.86 -2.22 -45.87
C VAL A 16 -41.39 -1.71 -44.52
N LYS A 17 -40.56 -0.66 -44.48
CA LYS A 17 -40.16 0.00 -43.22
C LYS A 17 -41.39 0.47 -42.43
N ASN A 18 -42.31 1.20 -43.06
CA ASN A 18 -43.52 1.71 -42.41
C ASN A 18 -44.45 0.59 -41.91
N LEU A 19 -44.62 -0.49 -42.69
CA LEU A 19 -45.37 -1.68 -42.26
C LEU A 19 -44.71 -2.36 -41.06
N MET A 20 -43.38 -2.46 -41.08
CA MET A 20 -42.61 -3.02 -39.97
C MET A 20 -42.65 -2.15 -38.72
N MET A 21 -42.71 -0.82 -38.83
CA MET A 21 -42.86 0.07 -37.67
C MET A 21 -44.15 -0.22 -36.89
N ALA A 22 -45.27 -0.40 -37.58
CA ALA A 22 -46.54 -0.75 -36.94
C ALA A 22 -46.49 -2.14 -36.27
N GLU A 23 -45.92 -3.14 -36.96
CA GLU A 23 -45.77 -4.51 -36.43
C GLU A 23 -44.79 -4.60 -35.24
N ARG A 24 -43.82 -3.67 -35.15
CA ARG A 24 -42.85 -3.58 -34.05
C ARG A 24 -43.40 -2.91 -32.78
N MET A 25 -44.56 -2.26 -32.81
CA MET A 25 -45.12 -1.58 -31.61
C MET A 25 -45.18 -2.47 -30.33
N PRO A 26 -45.55 -3.76 -30.38
CA PRO A 26 -45.53 -4.63 -29.20
C PRO A 26 -44.11 -4.92 -28.69
N LEU A 27 -43.14 -5.03 -29.60
CA LEU A 27 -41.72 -5.21 -29.27
C LEU A 27 -41.19 -3.96 -28.55
N GLU A 28 -41.49 -2.77 -29.06
CA GLU A 28 -41.09 -1.51 -28.44
C GLU A 28 -41.68 -1.34 -27.03
N LYS A 29 -42.94 -1.74 -26.81
CA LYS A 29 -43.52 -1.79 -25.46
C LYS A 29 -42.76 -2.73 -24.51
N LEU A 30 -42.27 -3.87 -24.99
CA LEU A 30 -41.47 -4.80 -24.18
C LEU A 30 -40.08 -4.23 -23.88
N LYS A 31 -39.42 -3.58 -24.85
CA LYS A 31 -38.15 -2.87 -24.64
C LYS A 31 -38.32 -1.74 -23.61
N GLN A 32 -39.36 -0.92 -23.73
CA GLN A 32 -39.71 0.11 -22.76
C GLN A 32 -39.97 -0.49 -21.37
N LYS A 33 -40.70 -1.60 -21.27
CA LYS A 33 -40.91 -2.31 -20.00
C LYS A 33 -39.58 -2.78 -19.39
N LYS A 34 -38.69 -3.35 -20.20
CA LYS A 34 -37.35 -3.78 -19.76
C LYS A 34 -36.57 -2.59 -19.20
N GLN A 35 -36.55 -1.46 -19.91
CA GLN A 35 -35.85 -0.26 -19.48
C GLN A 35 -36.37 0.28 -18.14
N ILE A 36 -37.69 0.29 -17.93
CA ILE A 36 -38.31 0.68 -16.65
C ILE A 36 -37.85 -0.24 -15.51
N LEU A 37 -37.83 -1.55 -15.73
CA LEU A 37 -37.39 -2.53 -14.72
C LEU A 37 -35.90 -2.38 -14.39
N GLU A 38 -35.07 -2.06 -15.38
CA GLU A 38 -33.65 -1.75 -15.18
C GLU A 38 -33.48 -0.48 -14.33
N TRP A 39 -34.19 0.59 -14.65
CA TRP A 39 -34.16 1.82 -13.85
C TRP A 39 -34.65 1.61 -12.42
N GLN A 40 -35.74 0.85 -12.21
CA GLN A 40 -36.20 0.49 -10.87
C GLN A 40 -35.15 -0.31 -10.09
N ARG A 41 -34.52 -1.29 -10.74
CA ARG A 41 -33.44 -2.09 -10.13
C ARG A 41 -32.28 -1.19 -9.73
N ASP A 42 -31.88 -0.27 -10.60
CA ASP A 42 -30.72 0.59 -10.38
C ASP A 42 -31.00 1.61 -9.26
N ASP A 43 -32.22 2.17 -9.18
CA ASP A 43 -32.65 3.02 -8.07
C ASP A 43 -32.63 2.27 -6.72
N PHE A 44 -33.16 1.03 -6.67
CA PHE A 44 -33.09 0.21 -5.44
C PHE A 44 -31.64 -0.12 -5.05
N ARG A 45 -30.76 -0.37 -6.02
CA ARG A 45 -29.34 -0.62 -5.77
C ARG A 45 -28.65 0.62 -5.23
N ALA A 46 -28.94 1.80 -5.78
CA ALA A 46 -28.42 3.07 -5.29
C ALA A 46 -28.82 3.33 -3.83
N LEU A 47 -30.10 3.11 -3.49
CA LEU A 47 -30.59 3.22 -2.11
C LEU A 47 -29.94 2.18 -1.18
N ASN A 48 -29.75 0.94 -1.63
CA ASN A 48 -29.05 -0.07 -0.84
C ASN A 48 -27.56 0.29 -0.60
N THR A 49 -26.91 0.99 -1.52
CA THR A 49 -25.56 1.54 -1.32
C THR A 49 -25.57 2.66 -0.28
N GLN A 50 -26.54 3.57 -0.31
CA GLN A 50 -26.67 4.61 0.72
C GLN A 50 -26.92 4.01 2.12
N LEU A 51 -27.79 2.99 2.20
CA LEU A 51 -28.03 2.25 3.44
C LEU A 51 -26.77 1.51 3.92
N LEU A 52 -25.96 0.96 3.01
CA LEU A 52 -24.66 0.36 3.36
C LEU A 52 -23.74 1.39 4.01
N THR A 53 -23.57 2.56 3.37
CA THR A 53 -22.73 3.65 3.92
C THR A 53 -23.21 4.07 5.30
N PHE A 54 -24.52 4.24 5.49
CA PHE A 54 -25.08 4.59 6.79
C PHE A 54 -24.87 3.49 7.84
N ARG A 55 -25.10 2.22 7.47
CA ARG A 55 -24.85 1.07 8.34
C ARG A 55 -23.40 1.00 8.82
N ASP A 56 -22.45 1.25 7.93
CA ASP A 56 -21.03 1.24 8.27
C ASP A 56 -20.67 2.38 9.23
N LYS A 57 -21.33 3.55 9.11
CA LYS A 57 -21.24 4.64 10.10
C LYS A 57 -21.85 4.27 11.44
N LEU A 58 -23.01 3.61 11.45
CA LEU A 58 -23.59 3.06 12.67
C LEU A 58 -22.66 2.04 13.34
N ALA A 59 -21.92 1.23 12.57
CA ALA A 59 -20.93 0.31 13.13
C ALA A 59 -19.81 1.06 13.87
N GLN A 60 -19.36 2.21 13.37
CA GLN A 60 -18.39 3.05 14.07
C GLN A 60 -18.97 3.63 15.35
N LEU A 61 -20.22 4.10 15.32
CA LEU A 61 -20.95 4.63 16.48
C LEU A 61 -21.29 3.55 17.53
N LYS A 62 -20.99 2.27 17.26
CA LYS A 62 -20.99 1.19 18.25
C LYS A 62 -19.71 1.11 19.09
N LEU A 63 -18.82 2.08 19.02
CA LEU A 63 -17.57 2.09 19.79
C LEU A 63 -17.59 3.17 20.88
N THR A 64 -17.13 2.80 22.09
CA THR A 64 -16.93 3.68 23.27
C THR A 64 -16.23 5.01 22.98
N PRO A 65 -15.14 5.05 22.17
CA PRO A 65 -14.42 6.30 21.92
C PRO A 65 -15.25 7.43 21.30
N ASN A 66 -16.39 7.14 20.65
CA ASN A 66 -17.26 8.19 20.10
C ASN A 66 -18.03 8.97 21.17
N TYR A 67 -18.13 8.43 22.38
CA TYR A 67 -18.90 8.99 23.50
C TYR A 67 -18.05 9.30 24.73
N ARG A 68 -16.85 8.69 24.83
CA ARG A 68 -15.85 9.00 25.87
C ARG A 68 -14.62 9.61 25.23
N ALA A 69 -14.73 10.88 24.86
CA ALA A 69 -13.60 11.65 24.36
C ALA A 69 -12.87 12.35 25.51
N ARG A 70 -11.54 12.39 25.42
CA ARG A 70 -10.67 13.10 26.36
C ARG A 70 -9.93 14.18 25.61
N THR A 71 -9.75 15.32 26.26
CA THR A 71 -8.87 16.39 25.79
C THR A 71 -7.81 16.67 26.85
N VAL A 72 -6.66 17.16 26.40
CA VAL A 72 -5.55 17.54 27.25
C VAL A 72 -5.07 18.93 26.86
N VAL A 73 -4.84 19.77 27.88
CA VAL A 73 -4.38 21.14 27.71
C VAL A 73 -3.10 21.33 28.52
N SER A 74 -2.03 21.78 27.85
CA SER A 74 -0.82 22.26 28.52
C SER A 74 -0.91 23.77 28.76
N SER A 75 -0.45 24.24 29.92
CA SER A 75 -0.29 25.68 30.15
C SER A 75 0.84 26.31 29.33
N ASN A 76 1.78 25.50 28.81
CA ASN A 76 2.86 25.96 27.94
C ASN A 76 3.31 24.86 26.97
N ASP A 77 2.63 24.79 25.82
CA ASP A 77 2.85 23.80 24.78
C ASP A 77 4.24 23.88 24.09
N ALA A 78 4.92 25.03 24.20
CA ALA A 78 6.27 25.22 23.68
C ALA A 78 7.34 24.53 24.54
N ARG A 79 7.08 24.36 25.85
CA ARG A 79 7.96 23.64 26.77
C ARG A 79 7.59 22.17 26.90
N VAL A 80 6.31 21.89 27.15
CA VAL A 80 5.77 20.53 27.24
C VAL A 80 4.41 20.48 26.56
N SER A 81 4.25 19.57 25.60
CA SER A 81 2.93 19.23 25.07
C SER A 81 2.52 17.85 25.52
N ALA A 82 1.22 17.54 25.39
CA ALA A 82 0.72 16.20 25.64
C ALA A 82 -0.39 15.83 24.66
N THR A 83 -0.55 14.53 24.44
CA THR A 83 -1.75 13.95 23.82
C THR A 83 -2.36 12.93 24.78
N VAL A 84 -3.64 12.61 24.61
CA VAL A 84 -4.37 11.78 25.56
C VAL A 84 -5.21 10.73 24.85
N THR A 85 -5.30 9.55 25.46
CA THR A 85 -6.17 8.46 25.02
C THR A 85 -7.55 8.56 25.68
N SER A 86 -8.59 8.01 25.06
CA SER A 86 -9.95 7.99 25.62
C SER A 86 -10.06 7.28 26.98
N GLY A 87 -9.14 6.36 27.26
CA GLY A 87 -9.05 5.61 28.52
C GLY A 87 -8.37 6.36 29.67
N ALA A 88 -7.78 7.52 29.41
CA ALA A 88 -7.12 8.29 30.47
C ALA A 88 -8.14 8.78 31.51
N SER A 89 -7.76 8.74 32.78
CA SER A 89 -8.52 9.35 33.87
C SER A 89 -8.37 10.87 33.83
N GLN A 90 -9.39 11.57 34.31
CA GLN A 90 -9.31 13.02 34.54
C GLN A 90 -8.25 13.30 35.63
N ALA A 91 -7.25 14.11 35.30
CA ALA A 91 -6.13 14.41 36.18
C ALA A 91 -5.44 15.72 35.74
N SER A 92 -4.63 16.29 36.63
CA SER A 92 -3.69 17.36 36.28
C SER A 92 -2.28 16.97 36.74
N TYR A 93 -1.31 17.14 35.85
CA TYR A 93 0.10 16.89 36.11
C TYR A 93 0.86 18.22 36.10
N SER A 94 1.74 18.42 37.07
CA SER A 94 2.59 19.61 37.15
C SER A 94 4.04 19.22 36.88
N ILE A 95 4.63 19.74 35.82
CA ILE A 95 6.06 19.57 35.50
C ILE A 95 6.77 20.86 35.92
N SER A 96 7.53 20.78 37.01
CA SER A 96 8.18 21.94 37.62
C SER A 96 9.54 22.29 37.01
N GLU A 97 10.23 21.31 36.42
CA GLU A 97 11.48 21.54 35.73
C GLU A 97 11.79 20.42 34.72
N VAL A 98 12.55 20.78 33.70
CA VAL A 98 13.18 19.86 32.75
C VAL A 98 14.64 20.28 32.68
N THR A 99 15.52 19.58 33.38
CA THR A 99 16.93 19.96 33.51
C THR A 99 17.77 19.48 32.33
N GLN A 100 17.32 18.42 31.65
CA GLN A 100 18.00 17.84 30.49
C GLN A 100 16.98 17.22 29.54
N LEU A 101 17.17 17.41 28.23
CA LEU A 101 16.43 16.65 27.21
C LEU A 101 17.23 15.41 26.81
N ALA A 102 16.52 14.36 26.43
CA ALA A 102 17.14 13.17 25.88
C ALA A 102 17.82 13.48 24.53
N SER A 103 19.02 12.97 24.34
CA SER A 103 19.78 13.06 23.08
C SER A 103 20.31 11.68 22.67
N ALA A 104 20.56 11.52 21.37
CA ALA A 104 21.14 10.30 20.81
C ALA A 104 22.67 10.34 20.88
N ALA A 105 23.31 9.17 20.95
CA ALA A 105 24.75 9.08 20.77
C ALA A 105 25.15 9.42 19.33
N VAL A 106 26.27 10.15 19.20
CA VAL A 106 26.83 10.56 17.92
C VAL A 106 28.33 10.29 17.92
N ARG A 107 28.80 9.49 16.95
CA ARG A 107 30.22 9.31 16.66
C ARG A 107 30.55 10.02 15.35
N LYS A 108 31.53 10.93 15.38
CA LYS A 108 32.10 11.54 14.18
C LYS A 108 33.39 10.82 13.79
N ASN A 109 33.75 10.85 12.52
CA ASN A 109 35.07 10.39 12.10
C ASN A 109 36.15 11.43 12.46
N ALA A 110 37.42 11.00 12.51
CA ALA A 110 38.52 11.80 13.04
C ALA A 110 38.86 13.03 12.18
N GLY A 111 38.49 13.04 10.90
CA GLY A 111 38.86 14.11 9.98
C GLY A 111 38.30 13.91 8.58
N LYS A 112 38.85 14.67 7.62
CA LYS A 112 38.54 14.56 6.20
C LYS A 112 38.83 13.17 5.66
N ILE A 113 37.94 12.61 4.85
CA ILE A 113 38.13 11.29 4.23
C ILE A 113 38.86 11.38 2.88
N SER A 114 38.87 12.53 2.22
CA SER A 114 39.60 12.75 0.97
C SER A 114 41.06 13.12 1.23
N LYS A 115 41.95 12.65 0.35
CA LYS A 115 43.38 12.91 0.41
C LYS A 115 43.65 14.40 0.24
N ILE A 116 44.60 14.93 1.02
CA ILE A 116 45.01 16.34 0.91
C ILE A 116 45.47 16.62 -0.53
N GLY A 117 44.91 17.66 -1.14
CA GLY A 117 45.23 18.07 -2.52
C GLY A 117 44.54 17.26 -3.62
N SER A 118 43.65 16.33 -3.27
CA SER A 118 42.75 15.65 -4.22
C SER A 118 41.35 16.27 -4.20
N ASP A 119 40.57 15.99 -5.25
CA ASP A 119 39.13 16.29 -5.25
C ASP A 119 38.43 15.52 -4.12
N LYS A 120 37.32 16.08 -3.62
CA LYS A 120 36.49 15.41 -2.62
C LYS A 120 35.90 14.12 -3.17
N ILE A 121 35.59 13.19 -2.27
CA ILE A 121 34.95 11.92 -2.63
C ILE A 121 33.60 12.19 -3.31
N ASP A 122 33.42 11.63 -4.51
CA ASP A 122 32.11 11.60 -5.17
C ASP A 122 31.32 10.42 -4.59
N PRO A 123 30.23 10.67 -3.84
CA PRO A 123 29.53 9.62 -3.13
C PRO A 123 28.77 8.66 -4.04
N ASN A 124 28.67 8.93 -5.34
CA ASN A 124 28.01 8.05 -6.32
C ASN A 124 28.99 7.20 -7.13
N THR A 125 30.27 7.54 -7.12
CA THR A 125 31.30 6.79 -7.83
C THR A 125 31.70 5.52 -7.08
N SER A 126 32.08 4.47 -7.81
CA SER A 126 32.62 3.22 -7.24
C SER A 126 33.78 3.51 -6.28
N LEU A 127 33.70 2.95 -5.07
CA LEU A 127 34.70 3.11 -4.03
C LEU A 127 36.09 2.66 -4.50
N PHE A 128 36.18 1.55 -5.24
CA PHE A 128 37.45 1.03 -5.72
C PHE A 128 38.05 1.85 -6.87
N ASN A 129 37.21 2.47 -7.70
CA ASN A 129 37.69 3.34 -8.79
C ASN A 129 38.24 4.66 -8.27
N GLN A 130 37.60 5.22 -7.24
CA GLN A 130 38.08 6.44 -6.59
C GLN A 130 38.99 6.18 -5.39
N LYS A 131 39.50 4.95 -5.20
CA LYS A 131 40.32 4.58 -4.03
C LYS A 131 41.50 5.53 -3.78
N GLY A 132 42.14 6.02 -4.85
CA GLY A 132 43.27 6.96 -4.75
C GLY A 132 42.90 8.36 -4.22
N ALA A 133 41.61 8.70 -4.21
CA ALA A 133 41.11 9.96 -3.68
C ALA A 133 40.89 9.92 -2.16
N PHE A 134 40.84 8.74 -1.52
CA PHE A 134 40.74 8.65 -0.07
C PHE A 134 42.08 8.91 0.61
N ASP A 135 42.04 9.57 1.75
CA ASP A 135 43.18 9.77 2.63
C ASP A 135 43.39 8.51 3.47
N GLY A 136 43.89 7.45 2.83
CA GLY A 136 44.26 6.22 3.51
C GLY A 136 45.29 6.52 4.58
N THR A 137 44.94 6.30 5.85
CA THR A 137 45.90 6.48 6.96
C THR A 137 46.92 5.36 6.89
N ILE A 138 48.15 5.69 6.50
CA ILE A 138 49.27 4.76 6.45
C ILE A 138 49.77 4.55 7.89
N LYS A 139 49.75 3.32 8.42
CA LYS A 139 50.43 3.03 9.69
C LYS A 139 51.93 3.33 9.51
N PRO A 140 52.65 3.82 10.54
CA PRO A 140 54.10 4.00 10.44
C PRO A 140 54.76 2.69 9.94
N ASN A 141 55.55 2.78 8.86
CA ASN A 141 56.23 1.66 8.18
C ASN A 141 55.36 0.73 7.31
N GLN A 142 54.13 1.11 6.95
CA GLN A 142 53.33 0.42 5.93
C GLN A 142 53.46 1.13 4.58
N THR A 143 53.55 0.41 3.46
CA THR A 143 53.48 1.01 2.12
C THR A 143 52.03 1.32 1.74
N TRP A 144 51.84 2.21 0.75
CA TRP A 144 50.51 2.50 0.20
C TRP A 144 49.81 1.22 -0.29
N ASP A 145 50.54 0.32 -0.96
CA ASP A 145 49.96 -0.93 -1.49
C ASP A 145 49.60 -1.93 -0.38
N GLU A 146 50.37 -1.99 0.71
CA GLU A 146 50.08 -2.84 1.87
C GLU A 146 48.85 -2.36 2.66
N ALA A 147 48.69 -1.05 2.88
CA ALA A 147 47.53 -0.49 3.60
C ALA A 147 46.20 -0.70 2.85
N TRP A 148 46.25 -0.64 1.51
CA TRP A 148 45.09 -0.83 0.66
C TRP A 148 44.80 -2.30 0.37
N GLY A 149 45.82 -3.17 0.31
CA GLY A 149 45.66 -4.63 0.24
C GLY A 149 45.00 -5.24 1.49
N GLU A 150 45.15 -4.61 2.65
CA GLU A 150 44.44 -5.00 3.89
C GLU A 150 42.98 -4.50 3.93
N THR A 151 42.62 -3.49 3.14
CA THR A 151 41.27 -2.93 3.09
C THR A 151 40.40 -3.65 2.06
N TRP A 152 40.94 -3.87 0.86
CA TRP A 152 40.27 -4.56 -0.24
C TRP A 152 40.82 -5.96 -0.40
N GLN A 153 40.02 -6.94 -0.03
CA GLN A 153 40.31 -8.36 -0.18
C GLN A 153 39.72 -8.88 -1.49
N GLN A 154 40.19 -10.06 -1.92
CA GLN A 154 39.70 -10.74 -3.13
C GLN A 154 38.82 -11.93 -2.78
N GLY A 155 37.63 -11.98 -3.36
CA GLY A 155 36.60 -13.01 -3.17
C GLY A 155 35.33 -12.63 -3.91
N VAL A 156 34.21 -13.31 -3.69
CA VAL A 156 32.91 -12.94 -4.27
C VAL A 156 31.85 -12.85 -3.19
N VAL A 157 31.30 -11.66 -2.99
CA VAL A 157 30.22 -11.42 -2.02
C VAL A 157 28.90 -11.88 -2.63
N GLU A 158 28.20 -12.76 -1.94
CA GLU A 158 26.90 -13.27 -2.34
C GLU A 158 25.88 -13.06 -1.22
N THR A 159 24.64 -12.85 -1.64
CA THR A 159 23.48 -12.76 -0.74
C THR A 159 22.46 -13.79 -1.18
N LYS A 160 22.08 -14.70 -0.26
CA LYS A 160 20.97 -15.63 -0.48
C LYS A 160 19.87 -15.40 0.55
N THR A 161 18.62 -15.42 0.10
CA THR A 161 17.44 -15.32 0.97
C THR A 161 16.61 -16.59 0.83
N PHE A 162 16.28 -17.19 1.96
CA PHE A 162 15.51 -18.42 2.08
C PHE A 162 14.21 -18.14 2.83
N ASN A 163 13.12 -18.73 2.38
CA ASN A 163 11.85 -18.74 3.10
C ASN A 163 11.68 -20.11 3.74
N TYR A 164 11.95 -20.21 5.04
CA TYR A 164 11.91 -21.47 5.77
C TYR A 164 10.46 -21.90 6.06
N LYS A 165 10.05 -23.07 5.59
CA LYS A 165 8.79 -23.69 6.01
C LYS A 165 9.07 -24.76 7.05
N LYS A 166 8.23 -24.85 8.07
CA LYS A 166 8.37 -25.85 9.13
C LYS A 166 8.32 -27.26 8.51
N GLY A 167 9.37 -28.05 8.76
CA GLY A 167 9.55 -29.38 8.17
C GLY A 167 10.37 -29.42 6.87
N ASP A 168 10.81 -28.26 6.35
CA ASP A 168 11.76 -28.21 5.25
C ASP A 168 13.11 -28.83 5.66
N PRO A 169 13.87 -29.41 4.70
CA PRO A 169 15.25 -29.82 4.94
C PRO A 169 16.10 -28.62 5.40
N ALA A 170 17.24 -28.92 6.02
CA ALA A 170 18.17 -27.89 6.49
C ALA A 170 18.48 -26.87 5.40
N ILE A 171 18.52 -25.59 5.77
CA ILE A 171 18.84 -24.50 4.84
C ILE A 171 20.28 -24.71 4.37
N LYS A 172 20.48 -24.79 3.06
CA LYS A 172 21.80 -25.07 2.47
C LYS A 172 22.15 -24.02 1.42
N LEU A 173 23.32 -23.42 1.56
CA LEU A 173 23.89 -22.58 0.52
C LEU A 173 24.26 -23.46 -0.67
N ASP A 174 23.85 -23.04 -1.86
CA ASP A 174 24.39 -23.65 -3.07
C ASP A 174 25.82 -23.11 -3.32
N LEU A 175 26.79 -23.98 -3.02
CA LEU A 175 28.23 -23.78 -3.18
C LEU A 175 28.78 -24.48 -4.44
N SER A 176 27.92 -24.89 -5.38
CA SER A 176 28.36 -25.55 -6.63
C SER A 176 29.21 -24.63 -7.53
N THR A 177 29.13 -23.33 -7.28
CA THR A 177 29.82 -22.28 -8.03
C THR A 177 31.05 -21.74 -7.30
N GLY A 178 31.45 -22.29 -6.14
CA GLY A 178 32.63 -21.84 -5.40
C GLY A 178 32.63 -22.26 -3.94
N ALA A 179 33.80 -22.27 -3.29
CA ALA A 179 33.93 -22.56 -1.86
C ALA A 179 33.84 -21.28 -1.01
N LEU A 180 33.37 -21.40 0.24
CA LEU A 180 33.41 -20.30 1.19
C LEU A 180 34.85 -19.83 1.43
N LYS A 181 35.03 -18.51 1.53
CA LYS A 181 36.31 -17.86 1.82
C LYS A 181 36.74 -18.21 3.25
N ASP A 182 37.91 -18.80 3.40
CA ASP A 182 38.45 -19.14 4.72
C ASP A 182 38.72 -17.90 5.57
N GLY A 183 38.50 -18.00 6.88
CA GLY A 183 38.67 -16.90 7.83
C GLY A 183 37.64 -15.77 7.74
N VAL A 184 36.61 -15.87 6.88
CA VAL A 184 35.57 -14.86 6.72
C VAL A 184 34.23 -15.40 7.21
N ASN A 185 33.76 -14.89 8.34
CA ASN A 185 32.47 -15.30 8.90
C ASN A 185 31.31 -14.70 8.10
N PRO A 186 30.32 -15.50 7.66
CA PRO A 186 29.12 -14.97 7.01
C PRO A 186 28.27 -14.18 8.01
N THR A 187 27.37 -13.35 7.48
CA THR A 187 26.33 -12.67 8.25
C THR A 187 25.00 -13.36 7.99
N ILE A 188 24.32 -13.82 9.05
CA ILE A 188 23.04 -14.53 8.96
C ILE A 188 21.98 -13.73 9.70
N LYS A 189 20.89 -13.39 9.00
CA LYS A 189 19.75 -12.67 9.55
C LYS A 189 18.49 -13.51 9.45
N VAL A 190 17.79 -13.66 10.57
CA VAL A 190 16.49 -14.36 10.64
C VAL A 190 15.42 -13.32 10.96
N ASN A 191 14.44 -13.16 10.06
CA ASN A 191 13.41 -12.13 10.14
C ASN A 191 14.00 -10.72 10.36
N GLY A 192 15.15 -10.47 9.72
CA GLY A 192 15.92 -9.24 9.85
C GLY A 192 16.91 -9.19 11.03
N GLN A 193 16.75 -10.01 12.07
CA GLN A 193 17.66 -9.99 13.23
C GLN A 193 18.95 -10.76 12.95
N THR A 194 20.10 -10.15 13.21
CA THR A 194 21.41 -10.80 13.08
C THR A 194 21.58 -11.87 14.15
N ILE A 195 21.97 -13.07 13.71
CA ILE A 195 22.22 -14.22 14.56
C ILE A 195 23.73 -14.45 14.61
N LYS A 196 24.25 -14.67 15.82
CA LYS A 196 25.67 -14.93 16.04
C LYS A 196 26.10 -16.22 15.35
N VAL A 197 27.11 -16.10 14.47
CA VAL A 197 27.71 -17.24 13.78
C VAL A 197 28.87 -17.79 14.61
N VAL A 198 28.88 -19.10 14.84
CA VAL A 198 29.91 -19.79 15.63
C VAL A 198 30.53 -20.96 14.87
N THR A 199 31.74 -21.35 15.28
CA THR A 199 32.37 -22.59 14.85
C THR A 199 31.91 -23.75 15.75
N GLY A 200 31.59 -24.91 15.15
CA GLY A 200 31.14 -26.10 15.89
C GLY A 200 29.62 -26.17 16.11
N THR A 201 29.21 -26.78 17.23
CA THR A 201 27.78 -26.97 17.56
C THR A 201 27.20 -25.68 18.16
N PRO A 202 26.17 -25.09 17.53
CA PRO A 202 25.60 -23.82 17.97
C PRO A 202 24.71 -24.02 19.20
N ASN A 203 24.78 -23.08 20.16
CA ASN A 203 23.84 -23.02 21.28
C ASN A 203 22.54 -22.30 20.88
N SER A 204 21.57 -22.24 21.80
CA SER A 204 20.33 -21.50 21.57
C SER A 204 20.62 -20.04 21.18
N GLY A 205 20.01 -19.58 20.09
CA GLY A 205 20.25 -18.24 19.53
C GLY A 205 21.53 -18.11 18.70
N GLU A 206 22.26 -19.19 18.44
CA GLU A 206 23.45 -19.22 17.57
C GLU A 206 23.19 -20.05 16.31
N VAL A 207 24.04 -19.84 15.30
CA VAL A 207 24.04 -20.60 14.05
C VAL A 207 25.47 -21.00 13.68
N SER A 208 25.66 -22.18 13.10
CA SER A 208 26.92 -22.57 12.47
C SER A 208 26.68 -22.94 11.02
N ILE A 209 27.74 -22.86 10.22
CA ILE A 209 27.74 -23.26 8.82
C ILE A 209 28.71 -24.42 8.63
N GLU A 210 28.23 -25.50 8.03
CA GLU A 210 29.05 -26.66 7.70
C GLU A 210 29.87 -26.41 6.43
N VAL A 211 30.90 -27.23 6.23
CA VAL A 211 31.80 -27.14 5.05
C VAL A 211 31.01 -27.26 3.73
N ASP A 212 29.91 -28.00 3.72
CA ASP A 212 29.05 -28.17 2.56
C ASP A 212 28.03 -27.03 2.36
N GLY A 213 28.06 -26.00 3.20
CA GLY A 213 27.17 -24.85 3.15
C GLY A 213 25.84 -25.03 3.91
N THR A 214 25.66 -26.12 4.65
CA THR A 214 24.45 -26.35 5.46
C THR A 214 24.46 -25.47 6.71
N LEU A 215 23.36 -24.74 6.95
CA LEU A 215 23.17 -23.93 8.15
C LEU A 215 22.54 -24.79 9.26
N LYS A 216 23.19 -24.82 10.43
CA LYS A 216 22.68 -25.45 11.64
C LYS A 216 22.32 -24.37 12.65
N PHE A 217 21.07 -24.30 13.05
CA PHE A 217 20.60 -23.38 14.09
C PHE A 217 20.54 -24.11 15.42
N GLY A 218 21.01 -23.49 16.49
CA GLY A 218 20.91 -24.06 17.84
C GLY A 218 19.49 -24.00 18.43
N THR A 219 18.53 -23.42 17.71
CA THR A 219 17.10 -23.47 18.02
C THR A 219 16.30 -23.61 16.72
N GLU A 220 15.24 -24.42 16.74
CA GLU A 220 14.38 -24.61 15.57
C GLU A 220 13.76 -23.28 15.14
N LEU A 221 13.83 -22.98 13.83
CA LEU A 221 13.22 -21.77 13.28
C LEU A 221 11.69 -21.88 13.29
N THR A 222 11.02 -20.75 13.49
CA THR A 222 9.56 -20.70 13.38
C THR A 222 9.11 -20.85 11.92
N LYS A 223 7.91 -21.38 11.69
CA LYS A 223 7.33 -21.46 10.35
C LYS A 223 7.32 -20.08 9.67
N ASP A 224 7.67 -20.05 8.38
CA ASP A 224 7.67 -18.87 7.51
C ASP A 224 8.76 -17.84 7.86
N SER A 225 9.81 -18.26 8.57
CA SER A 225 10.98 -17.41 8.84
C SER A 225 11.74 -17.09 7.56
N VAL A 226 12.14 -15.84 7.40
CA VAL A 226 12.99 -15.38 6.29
C VAL A 226 14.44 -15.37 6.76
N VAL A 227 15.29 -16.19 6.15
CA VAL A 227 16.72 -16.28 6.46
C VAL A 227 17.52 -15.64 5.33
N LYS A 228 18.19 -14.52 5.61
CA LYS A 228 19.12 -13.87 4.69
C LYS A 228 20.55 -14.20 5.11
N VAL A 229 21.37 -14.62 4.17
CA VAL A 229 22.77 -14.99 4.38
C VAL A 229 23.63 -14.18 3.43
N ASP A 230 24.47 -13.32 3.99
CA ASP A 230 25.51 -12.59 3.26
C ASP A 230 26.84 -13.30 3.53
N TYR A 231 27.52 -13.78 2.48
CA TYR A 231 28.72 -14.60 2.61
C TYR A 231 29.72 -14.30 1.49
N VAL A 232 30.95 -14.78 1.65
CA VAL A 232 32.02 -14.58 0.67
C VAL A 232 32.52 -15.92 0.17
N LEU A 233 32.61 -16.07 -1.15
CA LEU A 233 33.28 -17.18 -1.82
C LEU A 233 34.74 -16.83 -2.12
N GLU A 234 35.62 -17.84 -2.16
CA GLU A 234 37.01 -17.67 -2.60
C GLU A 234 37.09 -17.16 -4.06
N ASN A 235 36.25 -17.73 -4.91
CA ASN A 235 36.04 -17.41 -6.32
C ASN A 235 34.63 -17.87 -6.71
N LYS A 236 34.09 -17.35 -7.80
CA LYS A 236 32.83 -17.81 -8.37
C LYS A 236 33.04 -18.31 -9.79
N THR A 237 32.57 -19.52 -10.06
CA THR A 237 32.57 -20.17 -11.36
C THR A 237 31.17 -20.13 -11.96
N GLN A 238 31.04 -19.63 -13.18
CA GLN A 238 29.82 -19.65 -13.99
C GLN A 238 30.09 -20.38 -15.30
N SER A 239 29.10 -21.04 -15.88
CA SER A 239 29.24 -21.71 -17.17
C SER A 239 28.04 -21.48 -18.06
N ILE A 240 28.28 -21.36 -19.37
CA ILE A 240 27.25 -21.33 -20.41
C ILE A 240 27.66 -22.24 -21.55
N THR A 241 26.69 -22.95 -22.13
CA THR A 241 26.85 -23.64 -23.42
C THR A 241 26.09 -22.84 -24.47
N THR A 242 26.78 -22.40 -25.51
CA THR A 242 26.17 -21.61 -26.59
C THR A 242 25.21 -22.45 -27.41
N GLU A 243 24.12 -21.82 -27.88
CA GLU A 243 23.18 -22.48 -28.79
C GLU A 243 23.84 -22.78 -30.13
N LYS A 244 23.28 -23.75 -30.85
CA LYS A 244 23.77 -24.12 -32.17
C LYS A 244 23.71 -22.93 -33.13
N ASP A 245 24.81 -22.70 -33.84
CA ASP A 245 24.99 -21.60 -34.81
C ASP A 245 24.81 -20.18 -34.23
N VAL A 246 24.77 -20.01 -32.90
CA VAL A 246 24.66 -18.70 -32.23
C VAL A 246 25.97 -18.38 -31.48
N PRO A 247 26.83 -17.49 -32.01
CA PRO A 247 28.09 -17.17 -31.34
C PRO A 247 27.87 -16.30 -30.10
N LEU A 248 28.64 -16.55 -29.03
CA LEU A 248 28.66 -15.71 -27.85
C LEU A 248 29.56 -14.49 -28.10
N LYS A 249 28.93 -13.32 -28.22
CA LYS A 249 29.61 -12.02 -28.46
C LYS A 249 29.98 -11.29 -27.19
N SER A 250 29.20 -11.46 -26.14
CA SER A 250 29.46 -10.87 -24.84
C SER A 250 28.90 -11.74 -23.72
N TRP A 251 29.53 -11.66 -22.55
CA TRP A 251 29.04 -12.27 -21.32
C TRP A 251 29.14 -11.26 -20.19
N ASN A 252 28.18 -11.23 -19.27
CA ASN A 252 28.32 -10.46 -18.05
C ASN A 252 28.34 -11.41 -16.86
N VAL A 253 29.41 -11.37 -16.07
CA VAL A 253 29.53 -12.21 -14.86
C VAL A 253 28.58 -11.79 -13.72
N GLY A 254 27.82 -10.71 -13.93
CA GLY A 254 26.76 -10.24 -13.03
C GLY A 254 27.25 -9.36 -11.88
N THR A 255 28.55 -9.02 -11.85
CA THR A 255 29.15 -8.16 -10.83
C THR A 255 30.30 -7.34 -11.39
N GLY A 256 30.66 -6.26 -10.69
CA GLY A 256 31.75 -5.36 -11.02
C GLY A 256 32.95 -5.49 -10.07
N SER A 257 33.89 -4.57 -10.22
CA SER A 257 35.16 -4.56 -9.48
C SER A 257 35.93 -5.88 -9.57
N ILE A 258 35.98 -6.45 -10.78
CA ILE A 258 36.67 -7.72 -11.06
C ILE A 258 38.16 -7.57 -10.79
N SER A 259 38.67 -8.39 -9.87
CA SER A 259 40.08 -8.40 -9.47
C SER A 259 40.86 -9.50 -10.16
N GLN A 260 40.20 -10.61 -10.51
CA GLN A 260 40.74 -11.74 -11.26
C GLN A 260 39.63 -12.34 -12.11
N LEU A 261 39.96 -12.75 -13.34
CA LEU A 261 39.05 -13.46 -14.23
C LEU A 261 39.86 -14.44 -15.10
N THR A 262 39.32 -15.65 -15.19
CA THR A 262 39.77 -16.70 -16.08
C THR A 262 38.58 -17.17 -16.92
N VAL A 263 38.75 -17.27 -18.24
CA VAL A 263 37.73 -17.75 -19.18
C VAL A 263 38.24 -19.00 -19.88
N LYS A 264 37.58 -20.13 -19.67
CA LYS A 264 37.91 -21.39 -20.32
C LYS A 264 36.94 -21.64 -21.48
N VAL A 265 37.46 -21.79 -22.69
CA VAL A 265 36.73 -22.12 -23.91
C VAL A 265 37.21 -23.49 -24.37
N GLY A 266 36.37 -24.53 -24.22
CA GLY A 266 36.82 -25.91 -24.40
C GLY A 266 37.95 -26.26 -23.43
N GLU A 267 39.14 -26.61 -23.93
CA GLU A 267 40.33 -26.88 -23.10
C GLU A 267 41.24 -25.66 -22.89
N THR A 268 41.03 -24.57 -23.65
CA THR A 268 41.91 -23.40 -23.61
C THR A 268 41.47 -22.41 -22.54
N THR A 269 42.42 -21.98 -21.70
CA THR A 269 42.19 -21.06 -20.58
C THR A 269 42.79 -19.69 -20.87
N TYR A 270 41.98 -18.64 -20.86
CA TYR A 270 42.40 -17.26 -21.05
C TYR A 270 42.35 -16.52 -19.73
N THR A 271 43.39 -15.75 -19.40
CA THR A 271 43.49 -15.02 -18.15
C THR A 271 43.43 -13.52 -18.37
N MET A 272 42.87 -12.81 -17.40
CA MET A 272 42.84 -11.35 -17.37
C MET A 272 44.26 -10.78 -17.21
N GLY A 273 44.62 -9.85 -18.11
CA GLY A 273 45.86 -9.09 -18.05
C GLY A 273 45.77 -7.87 -17.11
N ALA A 274 46.74 -6.96 -17.27
CA ALA A 274 46.73 -5.70 -16.53
C ALA A 274 45.53 -4.83 -16.90
N VAL A 275 44.97 -4.13 -15.90
CA VAL A 275 43.83 -3.22 -16.08
C VAL A 275 44.35 -1.84 -16.48
N GLN A 276 43.82 -1.31 -17.58
CA GLN A 276 44.03 0.07 -18.03
C GLN A 276 42.66 0.72 -18.26
N ASP A 277 42.40 1.86 -17.60
CA ASP A 277 41.13 2.59 -17.67
C ASP A 277 39.87 1.72 -17.42
N GLY A 278 39.98 0.76 -16.50
CA GLY A 278 38.89 -0.17 -16.15
C GLY A 278 38.64 -1.28 -17.17
N ILE A 279 39.55 -1.47 -18.14
CA ILE A 279 39.48 -2.53 -19.15
C ILE A 279 40.73 -3.41 -19.04
N ALA A 280 40.56 -4.72 -19.15
CA ALA A 280 41.67 -5.67 -19.24
C ALA A 280 41.48 -6.65 -20.41
N ASP A 281 42.58 -6.97 -21.08
CA ASP A 281 42.59 -8.00 -22.13
C ASP A 281 42.50 -9.41 -21.52
N LEU A 282 41.81 -10.33 -22.19
CA LEU A 282 41.78 -11.76 -21.89
C LEU A 282 42.68 -12.51 -22.87
N ARG A 283 43.78 -13.08 -22.40
CA ARG A 283 44.81 -13.68 -23.27
C ARG A 283 45.21 -15.10 -22.86
N ASN A 284 45.61 -15.91 -23.85
CA ASN A 284 46.32 -17.16 -23.67
C ASN A 284 47.58 -17.12 -24.55
N ASN A 285 48.78 -17.20 -23.96
CA ASN A 285 50.06 -17.22 -24.69
C ASN A 285 50.18 -16.12 -25.77
N GLY A 286 49.68 -14.92 -25.48
CA GLY A 286 49.69 -13.77 -26.40
C GLY A 286 48.46 -13.65 -27.31
N VAL A 287 47.67 -14.71 -27.49
CA VAL A 287 46.43 -14.72 -28.28
C VAL A 287 45.30 -14.03 -27.49
N LEU A 288 44.67 -13.03 -28.09
CA LEU A 288 43.55 -12.27 -27.52
C LEU A 288 42.22 -12.98 -27.77
N LEU A 289 41.46 -13.23 -26.70
CA LEU A 289 40.08 -13.73 -26.77
C LEU A 289 39.07 -12.59 -26.80
N GLY A 290 39.32 -11.55 -26.00
CA GLY A 290 38.34 -10.51 -25.70
C GLY A 290 38.86 -9.55 -24.66
N LYS A 291 37.98 -8.65 -24.21
CA LYS A 291 38.26 -7.66 -23.17
C LYS A 291 37.19 -7.73 -22.09
N VAL A 292 37.58 -7.55 -20.84
CA VAL A 292 36.66 -7.39 -19.71
C VAL A 292 36.68 -5.95 -19.23
N ASN A 293 35.50 -5.35 -19.09
CA ASN A 293 35.32 -4.12 -18.33
C ASN A 293 35.22 -4.50 -16.85
N THR A 294 36.28 -4.26 -16.09
CA THR A 294 36.37 -4.70 -14.69
C THR A 294 35.40 -3.97 -13.76
N ASN A 295 34.91 -2.80 -14.16
CA ASN A 295 33.91 -2.04 -13.40
C ASN A 295 32.51 -2.65 -13.49
N THR A 296 32.17 -3.25 -14.64
CA THR A 296 30.82 -3.75 -14.93
C THR A 296 30.72 -5.28 -14.99
N GLY A 297 31.85 -5.96 -15.12
CA GLY A 297 31.92 -7.41 -15.36
C GLY A 297 31.57 -7.83 -16.78
N VAL A 298 31.34 -6.88 -17.68
CA VAL A 298 31.01 -7.17 -19.09
C VAL A 298 32.28 -7.59 -19.82
N ILE A 299 32.23 -8.79 -20.39
CA ILE A 299 33.24 -9.37 -21.27
C ILE A 299 32.74 -9.23 -22.71
N THR A 300 33.58 -8.70 -23.59
CA THR A 300 33.33 -8.60 -25.03
C THR A 300 34.36 -9.44 -25.77
N PHE A 301 33.90 -10.37 -26.59
CA PHE A 301 34.76 -11.27 -27.37
C PHE A 301 35.12 -10.64 -28.72
N GLU A 302 36.36 -10.84 -29.16
CA GLU A 302 36.84 -10.30 -30.43
C GLU A 302 36.26 -11.04 -31.64
N GLY A 303 36.24 -10.37 -32.80
CA GLY A 303 35.87 -10.96 -34.09
C GLY A 303 34.45 -11.57 -34.13
N GLU A 304 34.35 -12.82 -34.58
CA GLU A 304 33.07 -13.53 -34.68
C GLU A 304 32.50 -14.00 -33.33
N GLY A 305 33.23 -13.80 -32.22
CA GLY A 305 32.84 -14.29 -30.90
C GLY A 305 33.17 -15.78 -30.70
N ILE A 306 32.70 -16.35 -29.60
CA ILE A 306 32.89 -17.78 -29.33
C ILE A 306 31.85 -18.58 -30.13
N PRO A 307 32.25 -19.61 -30.91
CA PRO A 307 31.32 -20.39 -31.73
C PRO A 307 30.14 -21.00 -30.96
N GLY A 308 29.09 -21.37 -31.70
CA GLY A 308 27.96 -22.15 -31.19
C GLY A 308 28.39 -23.51 -30.65
N GLU A 309 27.53 -24.15 -29.85
CA GLU A 309 27.74 -25.47 -29.22
C GLU A 309 29.03 -25.57 -28.38
N THR A 310 29.54 -24.44 -27.89
CA THR A 310 30.76 -24.35 -27.10
C THR A 310 30.43 -24.05 -25.65
N THR A 311 30.95 -24.86 -24.73
CA THR A 311 30.89 -24.57 -23.30
C THR A 311 32.01 -23.61 -22.90
N VAL A 312 31.60 -22.50 -22.28
CA VAL A 312 32.48 -21.46 -21.76
C VAL A 312 32.33 -21.40 -20.25
N VAL A 313 33.44 -21.42 -19.53
CA VAL A 313 33.48 -21.34 -18.06
C VAL A 313 34.20 -20.07 -17.64
N PHE A 314 33.59 -19.29 -16.77
CA PHE A 314 34.11 -18.04 -16.22
C PHE A 314 34.41 -18.25 -14.74
N ASP A 315 35.67 -18.12 -14.34
CA ASP A 315 36.08 -18.14 -12.94
C ASP A 315 36.60 -16.78 -12.54
N PHE A 316 36.00 -16.14 -11.53
CA PHE A 316 36.34 -14.77 -11.19
C PHE A 316 36.34 -14.48 -9.68
N LYS A 317 37.05 -13.40 -9.34
CA LYS A 317 37.03 -12.75 -8.03
C LYS A 317 36.75 -11.26 -8.22
N GLN A 318 36.18 -10.63 -7.20
CA GLN A 318 36.00 -9.19 -7.10
C GLN A 318 36.77 -8.65 -5.88
N ASN A 319 37.06 -7.35 -5.90
CA ASN A 319 37.49 -6.66 -4.70
C ASN A 319 36.28 -6.45 -3.78
N TYR A 320 36.44 -6.79 -2.51
CA TYR A 320 35.43 -6.59 -1.48
C TYR A 320 36.08 -6.14 -0.17
N SER A 321 35.27 -5.58 0.72
CA SER A 321 35.66 -5.26 2.09
C SER A 321 34.54 -5.62 3.05
N SER A 322 34.86 -5.70 4.33
CA SER A 322 33.90 -5.91 5.39
C SER A 322 34.19 -5.03 6.60
N PHE A 323 33.14 -4.70 7.34
CA PHE A 323 33.24 -3.88 8.55
C PHE A 323 32.09 -4.19 9.50
N GLY A 324 32.28 -3.89 10.78
CA GLY A 324 31.26 -4.07 11.81
C GLY A 324 30.85 -2.75 12.44
N ILE A 325 29.61 -2.69 12.91
CA ILE A 325 29.10 -1.62 13.76
C ILE A 325 28.40 -2.26 14.96
N THR A 326 28.86 -1.89 16.15
CA THR A 326 28.28 -2.33 17.43
C THR A 326 27.65 -1.13 18.12
N THR A 327 26.41 -1.25 18.59
CA THR A 327 25.69 -0.16 19.25
C THR A 327 24.88 -0.59 20.46
N HIS A 328 24.79 0.26 21.48
CA HIS A 328 23.94 0.04 22.65
C HIS A 328 22.56 0.69 22.44
N THR A 329 21.49 -0.09 22.55
CA THR A 329 20.10 0.36 22.30
C THR A 329 19.15 -0.09 23.40
N SER A 330 17.89 0.36 23.37
CA SER A 330 16.83 -0.15 24.26
C SER A 330 16.60 -1.66 24.16
N LYS A 331 17.04 -2.31 23.07
CA LYS A 331 16.95 -3.75 22.84
C LYS A 331 18.20 -4.52 23.27
N GLY A 332 19.20 -3.83 23.83
CA GLY A 332 20.52 -4.38 24.15
C GLY A 332 21.56 -3.99 23.11
N VAL A 333 22.67 -4.74 23.09
CA VAL A 333 23.77 -4.54 22.15
C VAL A 333 23.38 -5.09 20.78
N MET A 334 23.42 -4.24 19.77
CA MET A 334 23.29 -4.60 18.37
C MET A 334 24.68 -4.75 17.79
N ASP A 335 24.99 -5.88 17.15
CA ASP A 335 26.27 -6.11 16.48
C ASP A 335 26.02 -6.55 15.03
N GLU A 336 26.41 -5.69 14.09
CA GLU A 336 26.08 -5.85 12.68
C GLU A 336 27.34 -5.83 11.83
N GLN A 337 27.55 -6.91 11.08
CA GLN A 337 28.62 -7.02 10.10
C GLN A 337 28.08 -6.70 8.70
N PHE A 338 28.90 -6.02 7.91
CA PHE A 338 28.58 -5.56 6.56
C PHE A 338 29.62 -6.07 5.57
N PHE A 339 29.13 -6.42 4.37
CA PHE A 339 29.96 -6.66 3.20
C PHE A 339 29.69 -5.62 2.12
N ILE A 340 30.77 -5.08 1.57
CA ILE A 340 30.75 -4.13 0.47
C ILE A 340 31.67 -4.59 -0.65
N THR A 341 31.32 -4.26 -1.89
CA THR A 341 32.13 -4.57 -3.07
C THR A 341 32.82 -3.30 -3.55
N GLY A 342 33.89 -3.45 -4.35
CA GLY A 342 34.57 -2.30 -4.92
C GLY A 342 33.69 -1.44 -5.82
N ASN A 343 32.62 -2.03 -6.37
CA ASN A 343 31.66 -1.33 -7.20
C ASN A 343 30.57 -0.59 -6.39
N ASP A 344 30.44 -0.88 -5.09
CA ASP A 344 29.59 -0.05 -4.23
C ASP A 344 30.09 1.40 -4.25
N SER A 345 29.16 2.35 -4.14
CA SER A 345 29.46 3.76 -3.90
C SER A 345 29.34 4.10 -2.42
N LEU A 346 29.87 5.25 -1.99
CA LEU A 346 29.71 5.69 -0.60
C LEU A 346 28.22 5.81 -0.21
N ASN A 347 27.37 6.28 -1.13
CA ASN A 347 25.92 6.29 -0.93
C ASN A 347 25.32 4.89 -0.77
N SER A 348 25.83 3.87 -1.48
CA SER A 348 25.43 2.48 -1.28
C SER A 348 25.76 2.01 0.14
N VAL A 349 26.95 2.35 0.65
CA VAL A 349 27.37 2.01 2.02
C VAL A 349 26.50 2.71 3.06
N ILE A 350 26.31 4.02 2.93
CA ILE A 350 25.45 4.81 3.82
C ILE A 350 24.03 4.21 3.85
N ARG A 351 23.46 3.88 2.69
CA ARG A 351 22.15 3.22 2.61
C ARG A 351 22.15 1.87 3.31
N LYS A 352 23.15 1.00 3.06
CA LYS A 352 23.27 -0.30 3.73
C LYS A 352 23.28 -0.16 5.26
N VAL A 353 24.00 0.81 5.81
CA VAL A 353 24.02 1.09 7.26
C VAL A 353 22.66 1.63 7.73
N ASN A 354 22.08 2.60 7.02
CA ASN A 354 20.81 3.24 7.41
C ASN A 354 19.62 2.29 7.41
N GLU A 355 19.59 1.34 6.47
CA GLU A 355 18.54 0.30 6.36
C GLU A 355 18.79 -0.90 7.28
N SER A 356 19.94 -0.97 7.95
CA SER A 356 20.29 -2.06 8.86
C SER A 356 19.62 -1.94 10.23
N ASN A 357 19.75 -3.02 11.00
CA ASN A 357 19.37 -3.10 12.40
C ASN A 357 20.48 -2.65 13.36
N ALA A 358 21.55 -2.03 12.86
CA ALA A 358 22.66 -1.54 13.68
C ALA A 358 22.27 -0.39 14.63
N GLY A 359 21.01 0.04 14.64
CA GLY A 359 20.51 1.08 15.53
C GLY A 359 21.02 2.49 15.21
N VAL A 360 21.73 2.69 14.09
CA VAL A 360 22.34 3.98 13.70
C VAL A 360 21.94 4.44 12.30
N THR A 361 22.09 5.73 12.08
CA THR A 361 22.14 6.37 10.77
C THR A 361 23.53 6.94 10.51
N MET A 362 24.06 6.70 9.33
CA MET A 362 25.27 7.26 8.78
C MET A 362 24.95 8.46 7.87
N PHE A 363 25.81 9.47 7.90
CA PHE A 363 25.74 10.64 7.04
C PHE A 363 27.16 11.06 6.60
N TYR A 364 27.27 11.62 5.40
CA TYR A 364 28.47 12.24 4.85
C TYR A 364 28.16 13.69 4.49
N ASP A 365 28.94 14.61 5.04
CA ASP A 365 28.87 16.02 4.69
C ASP A 365 29.93 16.35 3.65
N SER A 366 29.50 16.67 2.43
CA SER A 366 30.41 17.05 1.36
C SER A 366 31.07 18.42 1.59
N PHE A 367 30.55 19.26 2.49
CA PHE A 367 31.20 20.53 2.84
C PHE A 367 32.44 20.30 3.71
N SER A 368 32.28 19.62 4.84
CA SER A 368 33.37 19.28 5.77
C SER A 368 34.25 18.11 5.29
N ASP A 369 33.75 17.30 4.35
CA ASP A 369 34.35 16.03 3.90
C ASP A 369 34.48 15.01 5.06
N GLN A 370 33.50 15.02 5.96
CA GLN A 370 33.46 14.19 7.16
C GLN A 370 32.18 13.35 7.24
N MET A 371 32.21 12.35 8.10
CA MET A 371 31.10 11.44 8.30
C MET A 371 30.70 11.32 9.76
N THR A 372 29.43 11.02 10.00
CA THR A 372 28.87 10.79 11.33
C THR A 372 28.02 9.53 11.36
N LEU A 373 28.07 8.81 12.48
CA LEU A 373 27.13 7.80 12.90
C LEU A 373 26.30 8.35 14.06
N THR A 374 24.98 8.34 13.95
CA THR A 374 24.06 8.81 14.99
C THR A 374 23.10 7.69 15.37
N ARG A 375 22.92 7.40 16.65
CA ARG A 375 21.95 6.40 17.09
C ARG A 375 20.53 6.89 16.78
N LYS A 376 19.67 5.97 16.32
CA LYS A 376 18.27 6.25 15.94
C LYS A 376 17.41 6.60 17.15
N GLU A 377 17.77 6.06 18.32
CA GLU A 377 17.11 6.32 19.60
C GLU A 377 17.86 7.42 20.37
N THR A 378 17.17 8.13 21.26
CA THR A 378 17.80 8.97 22.29
C THR A 378 18.02 8.16 23.57
N GLY A 379 18.62 8.75 24.61
CA GLY A 379 18.76 8.11 25.93
C GLY A 379 20.12 7.48 26.14
N ASP A 380 20.56 7.31 27.38
CA ASP A 380 21.78 6.59 27.71
C ASP A 380 21.49 5.08 27.86
N PHE A 381 22.03 4.26 26.97
CA PHE A 381 21.89 2.79 27.00
C PHE A 381 23.17 2.06 27.40
N ASN A 382 24.23 2.78 27.76
CA ASN A 382 25.51 2.20 28.17
C ASN A 382 25.89 2.69 29.58
N LYS A 383 25.10 2.22 30.55
CA LYS A 383 25.12 2.65 31.95
C LYS A 383 26.36 2.24 32.76
N ASP A 384 27.29 1.46 32.20
CA ASP A 384 28.56 1.10 32.87
C ASP A 384 29.57 2.26 32.91
N SER A 385 29.17 3.47 32.49
CA SER A 385 30.05 4.62 32.30
C SER A 385 29.98 5.64 33.45
N GLY A 386 30.41 5.26 34.67
CA GLY A 386 30.45 6.24 35.76
C GLY A 386 30.88 5.82 37.17
N THR A 387 31.79 4.86 37.35
CA THR A 387 32.56 4.78 38.61
C THR A 387 34.01 5.15 38.34
N ALA A 388 34.64 5.83 39.30
CA ALA A 388 36.02 6.32 39.18
C ALA A 388 37.06 5.19 38.95
N ASP A 389 36.68 3.93 39.18
CA ASP A 389 37.55 2.75 39.14
C ASP A 389 37.54 1.99 37.79
N ALA A 390 36.78 2.42 36.78
CA ALA A 390 36.77 1.80 35.44
C ALA A 390 36.90 2.86 34.31
N PRO A 391 38.11 3.32 33.99
CA PRO A 391 38.34 4.49 33.12
C PRO A 391 38.20 4.23 31.60
N ILE A 392 37.64 3.11 31.15
CA ILE A 392 37.44 2.86 29.72
C ILE A 392 35.94 2.94 29.40
N ARG A 393 35.48 4.13 29.02
CA ARG A 393 34.24 4.25 28.26
C ARG A 393 34.43 3.54 26.92
N ASN A 394 33.95 2.30 26.81
CA ASN A 394 33.56 1.80 25.50
C ASN A 394 32.38 2.67 25.06
N GLY A 395 32.52 3.42 23.96
CA GLY A 395 31.46 4.29 23.45
C GLY A 395 30.16 3.52 23.18
N GLU A 396 29.02 4.21 23.13
CA GLU A 396 27.72 3.63 22.73
C GLU A 396 27.72 3.15 21.28
N ILE A 397 28.62 3.68 20.44
CA ILE A 397 28.80 3.29 19.05
C ILE A 397 30.25 2.89 18.86
N GLN A 398 30.49 1.67 18.37
CA GLN A 398 31.82 1.19 18.02
C GLN A 398 31.83 0.70 16.57
N VAL A 399 32.98 0.84 15.92
CA VAL A 399 33.20 0.35 14.56
C VAL A 399 34.37 -0.62 14.51
N SER A 400 34.36 -1.52 13.52
CA SER A 400 35.47 -2.43 13.25
C SER A 400 35.70 -2.58 11.75
N GLY A 401 36.87 -3.09 11.37
CA GLY A 401 37.25 -3.29 9.97
C GLY A 401 37.93 -2.07 9.34
N ASN A 402 38.96 -2.34 8.53
CA ASN A 402 39.85 -1.34 7.96
C ASN A 402 39.13 -0.29 7.09
N PHE A 403 38.03 -0.67 6.43
CA PHE A 403 37.23 0.29 5.68
C PHE A 403 36.68 1.40 6.58
N MET A 404 36.09 1.04 7.74
CA MET A 404 35.55 2.03 8.67
C MET A 404 36.67 2.81 9.38
N THR A 405 37.69 2.12 9.86
CA THR A 405 38.72 2.73 10.71
C THR A 405 39.78 3.50 9.94
N SER A 406 40.16 3.04 8.75
CA SER A 406 41.30 3.58 7.99
C SER A 406 40.88 4.41 6.79
N VAL A 407 39.83 3.98 6.05
CA VAL A 407 39.31 4.72 4.88
C VAL A 407 38.33 5.81 5.30
N LEU A 408 37.32 5.46 6.10
CA LEU A 408 36.33 6.43 6.60
C LEU A 408 36.77 7.14 7.88
N LYS A 409 37.90 6.71 8.47
CA LYS A 409 38.56 7.33 9.65
C LYS A 409 37.70 7.38 10.91
N PHE A 410 36.80 6.42 11.09
CA PHE A 410 36.10 6.27 12.36
C PHE A 410 37.04 5.63 13.38
N ASP A 411 37.50 6.44 14.34
CA ASP A 411 38.26 5.97 15.49
C ASP A 411 37.29 5.67 16.65
N ASN A 412 37.59 4.66 17.47
CA ASN A 412 36.77 4.27 18.63
C ASN A 412 37.09 5.06 19.91
N ALA A 413 38.08 5.96 19.89
CA ALA A 413 38.41 6.83 21.02
C ALA A 413 37.21 7.70 21.41
N ILE A 414 37.10 7.97 22.71
CA ILE A 414 35.92 8.60 23.31
C ILE A 414 35.76 10.07 22.90
N GLU A 415 36.85 10.75 22.52
CA GLU A 415 36.82 12.15 22.06
C GLU A 415 36.06 12.33 20.73
N TYR A 416 35.89 11.25 19.96
CA TYR A 416 35.11 11.25 18.72
C TYR A 416 33.64 10.87 18.93
N GLU A 417 33.22 10.59 20.17
CA GLU A 417 31.84 10.26 20.49
C GLU A 417 31.23 11.19 21.55
N THR A 418 30.04 11.71 21.25
CA THR A 418 29.14 12.27 22.26
C THR A 418 28.10 11.20 22.59
N GLY A 419 28.13 10.65 23.82
CA GLY A 419 27.18 9.63 24.26
C GLY A 419 25.73 10.13 24.34
N GLY A 420 24.79 9.20 24.35
CA GLY A 420 23.37 9.50 24.51
C GLY A 420 23.06 9.98 25.92
N GLN A 421 21.99 10.75 26.05
CA GLN A 421 21.56 11.29 27.34
C GLN A 421 20.08 11.02 27.56
N ASN A 422 19.69 10.73 28.80
CA ASN A 422 18.29 10.67 29.22
C ASN A 422 17.72 12.08 29.41
N ALA A 423 16.42 12.23 29.19
CA ALA A 423 15.66 13.38 29.66
C ALA A 423 15.54 13.29 31.19
N LYS A 424 15.76 14.41 31.88
CA LYS A 424 15.63 14.52 33.35
C LYS A 424 14.66 15.64 33.69
N PHE A 425 13.66 15.34 34.51
CA PHE A 425 12.58 16.27 34.81
C PHE A 425 11.88 15.92 36.13
N THR A 426 11.14 16.89 36.67
CA THR A 426 10.37 16.74 37.91
C THR A 426 8.89 16.86 37.61
N ILE A 427 8.13 15.80 37.92
CA ILE A 427 6.68 15.72 37.70
C ILE A 427 5.97 15.46 39.03
N ASN A 428 5.03 16.33 39.39
CA ASN A 428 4.32 16.31 40.68
C ASN A 428 5.28 16.26 41.90
N GLY A 429 6.46 16.90 41.79
CA GLY A 429 7.49 16.89 42.82
C GLY A 429 8.41 15.65 42.82
N LEU A 430 8.21 14.69 41.90
CA LEU A 430 9.07 13.51 41.76
C LEU A 430 10.11 13.74 40.65
N GLU A 431 11.39 13.73 41.03
CA GLU A 431 12.51 13.68 40.08
C GLU A 431 12.55 12.32 39.37
N THR A 432 12.63 12.34 38.04
CA THR A 432 12.66 11.12 37.23
C THR A 432 13.42 11.34 35.92
N GLU A 433 13.67 10.24 35.21
CA GLU A 433 14.31 10.27 33.91
C GLU A 433 13.64 9.36 32.88
N ARG A 434 13.81 9.67 31.59
CA ARG A 434 13.34 8.84 30.47
C ARG A 434 14.41 8.81 29.37
N HIS A 435 14.54 7.68 28.67
CA HIS A 435 15.41 7.57 27.50
C HIS A 435 14.93 8.43 26.31
N SER A 436 13.67 8.87 26.31
CA SER A 436 13.06 9.65 25.23
C SER A 436 12.42 10.92 25.77
N ASN A 437 12.43 11.98 24.96
CA ASN A 437 11.68 13.21 25.22
C ASN A 437 10.18 13.01 25.12
N THR A 438 9.74 11.94 24.46
CA THR A 438 8.34 11.52 24.38
C THR A 438 8.14 10.24 25.18
N PHE A 439 7.19 10.24 26.11
CA PHE A 439 6.92 9.10 26.96
C PHE A 439 5.44 9.02 27.37
N ASP A 440 4.96 7.80 27.55
CA ASP A 440 3.59 7.52 27.98
C ASP A 440 3.51 7.33 29.50
N MET A 441 2.48 7.91 30.11
CA MET A 441 2.15 7.72 31.52
C MET A 441 0.64 7.87 31.74
N SER A 442 0.01 6.84 32.33
CA SER A 442 -1.42 6.87 32.72
C SER A 442 -2.39 7.25 31.57
N GLY A 443 -2.10 6.80 30.35
CA GLY A 443 -2.92 7.09 29.16
C GLY A 443 -2.69 8.47 28.54
N VAL A 444 -1.66 9.19 28.98
CA VAL A 444 -1.21 10.48 28.44
C VAL A 444 0.19 10.32 27.86
N THR A 445 0.39 10.79 26.64
CA THR A 445 1.71 10.85 25.99
C THR A 445 2.25 12.26 26.19
N PHE A 446 3.33 12.41 26.96
CA PHE A 446 4.01 13.68 27.16
C PHE A 446 5.13 13.86 26.13
N THR A 447 5.41 15.11 25.75
CA THR A 447 6.56 15.47 24.91
C THR A 447 7.25 16.68 25.50
N LEU A 448 8.49 16.47 25.99
CA LEU A 448 9.38 17.52 26.48
C LEU A 448 10.08 18.17 25.28
N LYS A 449 9.99 19.49 25.18
CA LYS A 449 10.53 20.24 24.02
C LYS A 449 11.66 21.18 24.38
N GLN A 450 11.68 21.69 25.61
CA GLN A 450 12.67 22.65 26.09
C GLN A 450 13.03 22.38 27.55
N THR A 451 14.26 22.74 27.92
CA THR A 451 14.68 22.78 29.32
C THR A 451 14.15 24.03 30.01
N PHE A 452 13.89 23.92 31.31
CA PHE A 452 13.51 25.03 32.20
C PHE A 452 13.75 24.61 33.65
N THR A 453 13.86 25.59 34.54
CA THR A 453 14.25 25.37 35.94
C THR A 453 13.06 25.50 36.88
N SER A 454 13.23 25.06 38.13
CA SER A 454 12.23 25.27 39.19
C SER A 454 11.97 26.74 39.55
N THR A 455 12.75 27.69 39.04
CA THR A 455 12.48 29.14 39.17
C THR A 455 11.46 29.66 38.14
N ASP A 456 11.24 28.89 37.07
CA ASP A 456 10.23 29.18 36.07
C ASP A 456 8.82 28.78 36.55
N ALA A 457 7.78 29.35 35.94
CA ALA A 457 6.42 28.88 36.17
C ALA A 457 6.28 27.40 35.71
N PRO A 458 5.70 26.52 36.56
CA PRO A 458 5.53 25.10 36.22
C PRO A 458 4.55 24.94 35.07
N VAL A 459 4.78 23.88 34.26
CA VAL A 459 3.87 23.52 33.17
C VAL A 459 2.82 22.56 33.69
N SER A 460 1.56 22.98 33.70
CA SER A 460 0.43 22.14 34.08
C SER A 460 -0.17 21.48 32.84
N VAL A 461 -0.34 20.16 32.87
CA VAL A 461 -0.98 19.35 31.83
C VAL A 461 -2.28 18.80 32.40
N THR A 462 -3.42 19.30 31.93
CA THR A 462 -4.74 19.00 32.48
C THR A 462 -5.57 18.18 31.50
N ILE A 463 -6.07 17.04 31.96
CA ILE A 463 -6.92 16.12 31.20
C ILE A 463 -8.37 16.36 31.62
N SER A 464 -9.27 16.47 30.66
CA SER A 464 -10.71 16.67 30.89
C SER A 464 -11.57 15.94 29.85
N ASN A 465 -12.89 15.90 30.07
CA ASN A 465 -13.84 15.39 29.08
C ASN A 465 -13.90 16.33 27.89
N ASP A 466 -13.84 15.78 26.68
CA ASP A 466 -14.10 16.54 25.46
C ASP A 466 -15.58 16.43 25.05
N THR A 467 -16.41 17.22 25.72
CA THR A 467 -17.86 17.26 25.44
C THR A 467 -18.16 17.77 24.03
N ASN A 468 -17.30 18.64 23.49
CA ASN A 468 -17.44 19.18 22.14
C ASN A 468 -17.23 18.10 21.07
N GLN A 469 -16.21 17.25 21.22
CA GLN A 469 -15.98 16.17 20.26
C GLN A 469 -17.14 15.17 20.26
N VAL A 470 -17.67 14.79 21.43
CA VAL A 470 -18.84 13.89 21.53
C VAL A 470 -20.07 14.55 20.91
N PHE A 471 -20.31 15.83 21.18
CA PHE A 471 -21.38 16.60 20.55
C PHE A 471 -21.29 16.57 19.02
N GLN A 472 -20.10 16.81 18.45
CA GLN A 472 -19.90 16.77 17.00
C GLN A 472 -20.13 15.37 16.42
N ASN A 473 -19.72 14.31 17.11
CA ASN A 473 -19.99 12.93 16.67
C ASN A 473 -21.50 12.66 16.58
N ILE A 474 -22.26 13.07 17.60
CA ILE A 474 -23.73 12.92 17.63
C ILE A 474 -24.38 13.79 16.55
N LYS A 475 -23.92 15.03 16.36
CA LYS A 475 -24.42 15.91 15.30
C LYS A 475 -24.21 15.31 13.91
N ASN A 476 -23.01 14.83 13.61
CA ASN A 476 -22.70 14.19 12.33
C ASN A 476 -23.55 12.94 12.07
N PHE A 477 -23.86 12.17 13.12
CA PHE A 477 -24.80 11.06 13.03
C PHE A 477 -26.20 11.52 12.61
N VAL A 478 -26.72 12.57 13.26
CA VAL A 478 -28.03 13.14 12.96
C VAL A 478 -28.08 13.71 11.54
N ASP A 479 -27.03 14.39 11.10
CA ASP A 479 -26.94 14.92 9.73
C ASP A 479 -27.01 13.78 8.70
N GLN A 480 -26.25 12.70 8.89
CA GLN A 480 -26.29 11.53 8.00
C GLN A 480 -27.64 10.80 8.01
N TYR A 481 -28.29 10.71 9.19
CA TYR A 481 -29.65 10.19 9.29
C TYR A 481 -30.60 11.05 8.46
N ASN A 482 -30.54 12.37 8.60
CA ASN A 482 -31.42 13.31 7.89
C ASN A 482 -31.23 13.29 6.37
N GLU A 483 -29.99 13.15 5.90
CA GLU A 483 -29.68 12.97 4.48
C GLU A 483 -30.32 11.69 3.93
N LEU A 484 -30.18 10.56 4.64
CA LEU A 484 -30.77 9.29 4.23
C LEU A 484 -32.31 9.34 4.19
N ILE A 485 -32.94 9.95 5.21
CA ILE A 485 -34.39 10.16 5.23
C ILE A 485 -34.83 11.03 4.04
N ALA A 486 -34.07 12.08 3.70
CA ALA A 486 -34.37 12.95 2.57
C ALA A 486 -34.31 12.21 1.23
N GLU A 487 -33.27 11.40 1.01
CA GLU A 487 -33.09 10.64 -0.24
C GLU A 487 -34.17 9.58 -0.45
N ILE A 488 -34.48 8.78 0.58
CA ILE A 488 -35.56 7.79 0.52
C ILE A 488 -36.92 8.50 0.36
N GLY A 489 -37.13 9.59 1.11
CA GLY A 489 -38.35 10.40 1.03
C GLY A 489 -38.56 11.01 -0.36
N LYS A 490 -37.49 11.49 -1.02
CA LYS A 490 -37.53 12.00 -2.39
C LYS A 490 -38.05 10.92 -3.35
N LYS A 491 -37.48 9.71 -3.31
CA LYS A 491 -37.89 8.59 -4.19
C LYS A 491 -39.33 8.13 -3.94
N LEU A 492 -39.82 8.21 -2.70
CA LEU A 492 -41.18 7.83 -2.35
C LEU A 492 -42.24 8.86 -2.76
N ASN A 493 -41.89 10.15 -2.78
CA ASN A 493 -42.83 11.25 -2.99
C ASN A 493 -42.76 11.88 -4.39
N GLU A 494 -41.74 11.55 -5.18
CA GLU A 494 -41.55 12.05 -6.54
C GLU A 494 -42.81 11.88 -7.40
N GLU A 495 -43.15 12.91 -8.19
CA GLU A 495 -44.30 12.84 -9.09
C GLU A 495 -44.04 11.81 -10.21
N ARG A 496 -45.08 11.06 -10.59
CA ARG A 496 -44.98 10.04 -11.64
C ARG A 496 -45.55 10.58 -12.94
N HIS A 497 -44.69 10.96 -13.87
CA HIS A 497 -45.10 11.45 -15.19
C HIS A 497 -45.41 10.31 -16.17
N ARG A 498 -46.59 9.69 -16.02
CA ARG A 498 -47.01 8.49 -16.78
C ARG A 498 -47.06 8.67 -18.30
N SER A 499 -47.17 9.90 -18.79
CA SER A 499 -47.15 10.24 -20.22
C SER A 499 -45.78 10.05 -20.86
N TYR A 500 -44.70 10.12 -20.07
CA TYR A 500 -43.33 9.94 -20.52
C TYR A 500 -42.94 8.47 -20.36
N LYS A 501 -42.73 7.80 -21.50
CA LYS A 501 -42.23 6.43 -21.56
C LYS A 501 -40.75 6.44 -21.95
N PRO A 502 -39.97 5.39 -21.66
CA PRO A 502 -38.61 5.30 -22.20
C PRO A 502 -38.63 5.47 -23.72
N LEU A 503 -37.70 6.26 -24.24
CA LEU A 503 -37.60 6.51 -25.68
C LEU A 503 -37.30 5.22 -26.43
N THR A 504 -37.97 5.01 -27.56
CA THR A 504 -37.53 4.02 -28.55
C THR A 504 -36.27 4.50 -29.27
N ASP A 505 -35.61 3.60 -29.98
CA ASP A 505 -34.41 3.97 -30.75
C ASP A 505 -34.74 5.02 -31.84
N ASP A 506 -35.87 4.85 -32.52
CA ASP A 506 -36.36 5.80 -33.53
C ASP A 506 -36.71 7.17 -32.91
N GLU A 507 -37.39 7.21 -31.75
CA GLU A 507 -37.70 8.46 -31.04
C GLU A 507 -36.43 9.17 -30.56
N ARG A 508 -35.37 8.43 -30.25
CA ARG A 508 -34.09 8.99 -29.81
C ARG A 508 -33.38 9.71 -30.96
N GLU A 509 -33.42 9.16 -32.17
CA GLU A 509 -32.81 9.78 -33.37
C GLU A 509 -33.46 11.11 -33.75
N GLU A 510 -34.74 11.31 -33.41
CA GLU A 510 -35.50 12.53 -33.71
C GLU A 510 -35.29 13.66 -32.68
N LEU A 511 -34.71 13.36 -31.51
CA LEU A 511 -34.56 14.31 -30.41
C LEU A 511 -33.10 14.76 -30.22
N SER A 512 -32.90 16.02 -29.83
CA SER A 512 -31.58 16.49 -29.37
C SER A 512 -31.18 15.88 -28.02
N GLU A 513 -29.89 15.80 -27.72
CA GLU A 513 -29.38 15.24 -26.47
C GLU A 513 -30.04 15.83 -25.21
N LYS A 514 -30.21 17.15 -25.15
CA LYS A 514 -30.88 17.83 -24.01
C LYS A 514 -32.36 17.48 -23.89
N GLN A 515 -33.04 17.21 -25.01
CA GLN A 515 -34.43 16.78 -24.99
C GLN A 515 -34.53 15.31 -24.55
N GLN A 516 -33.60 14.46 -25.00
CA GLN A 516 -33.51 13.07 -24.56
C GLN A 516 -33.27 12.98 -23.05
N GLU A 517 -32.32 13.76 -22.52
CA GLU A 517 -31.99 13.80 -21.09
C GLU A 517 -33.22 14.18 -20.23
N LYS A 518 -33.89 15.29 -20.57
CA LYS A 518 -35.11 15.72 -19.88
C LYS A 518 -36.24 14.70 -19.99
N TRP A 519 -36.37 14.06 -21.16
CA TRP A 519 -37.39 13.04 -21.36
C TRP A 519 -37.12 11.80 -20.50
N GLU A 520 -35.87 11.33 -20.44
CA GLU A 520 -35.48 10.22 -19.58
C GLU A 520 -35.64 10.57 -18.10
N GLU A 521 -35.31 11.79 -17.68
CA GLU A 521 -35.56 12.28 -16.32
C GLU A 521 -37.05 12.17 -15.96
N MET A 522 -37.92 12.69 -16.82
CA MET A 522 -39.38 12.61 -16.63
C MET A 522 -39.88 11.16 -16.69
N ALA A 523 -39.34 10.30 -17.55
CA ALA A 523 -39.72 8.88 -17.64
C ALA A 523 -39.27 8.06 -16.42
N ARG A 524 -38.14 8.43 -15.80
CA ARG A 524 -37.60 7.83 -14.56
C ARG A 524 -38.29 8.33 -13.31
N SER A 525 -38.88 9.53 -13.34
CA SER A 525 -39.55 10.12 -12.18
C SER A 525 -40.62 9.22 -11.57
N GLY A 526 -40.65 9.13 -10.24
CA GLY A 526 -41.72 8.48 -9.48
C GLY A 526 -41.81 6.97 -9.69
N LEU A 527 -40.73 6.32 -10.16
CA LEU A 527 -40.69 4.87 -10.37
C LEU A 527 -40.83 4.05 -9.09
N LEU A 528 -40.41 4.63 -7.96
CA LEU A 528 -40.49 4.05 -6.62
C LEU A 528 -41.54 4.76 -5.74
N LYS A 529 -42.42 5.56 -6.35
CA LYS A 529 -43.45 6.31 -5.63
C LYS A 529 -44.32 5.36 -4.81
N GLY A 530 -44.40 5.60 -3.50
CA GLY A 530 -45.19 4.80 -2.58
C GLY A 530 -44.72 3.34 -2.43
N ASP A 531 -43.46 3.03 -2.70
CA ASP A 531 -42.93 1.68 -2.53
C ASP A 531 -43.09 1.19 -1.06
N PRO A 532 -43.66 -0.01 -0.84
CA PRO A 532 -43.95 -0.51 0.50
C PRO A 532 -42.70 -0.92 1.29
N ILE A 533 -41.61 -1.33 0.62
CA ILE A 533 -40.35 -1.68 1.30
C ILE A 533 -39.76 -0.39 1.86
N LEU A 534 -39.57 0.63 1.02
CA LEU A 534 -38.99 1.91 1.42
C LEU A 534 -39.82 2.63 2.50
N SER A 535 -41.15 2.60 2.37
CA SER A 535 -42.06 3.16 3.39
C SER A 535 -41.93 2.43 4.74
N SER A 536 -41.77 1.10 4.72
CA SER A 536 -41.50 0.30 5.91
C SER A 536 -40.15 0.62 6.53
N VAL A 537 -39.11 0.89 5.73
CA VAL A 537 -37.79 1.30 6.24
C VAL A 537 -37.90 2.61 7.01
N LEU A 538 -38.48 3.66 6.40
CA LEU A 538 -38.65 4.95 7.06
C LEU A 538 -39.45 4.85 8.36
N SER A 539 -40.51 4.03 8.37
CA SER A 539 -41.35 3.83 9.55
C SER A 539 -40.58 3.15 10.69
N ALA A 540 -39.80 2.11 10.38
CA ALA A 540 -38.97 1.40 11.36
C ALA A 540 -37.86 2.30 11.92
N MET A 541 -37.16 3.04 11.05
CA MET A 541 -36.14 3.99 11.47
C MET A 541 -36.70 5.10 12.36
N ARG A 542 -37.90 5.63 12.05
CA ARG A 542 -38.58 6.62 12.90
C ARG A 542 -38.94 6.02 14.27
N PHE A 543 -39.44 4.79 14.28
CA PHE A 543 -39.76 4.09 15.52
C PHE A 543 -38.52 3.95 16.41
N ASP A 544 -37.40 3.48 15.85
CA ASP A 544 -36.13 3.33 16.59
C ASP A 544 -35.70 4.64 17.26
N MET A 545 -35.78 5.77 16.55
CA MET A 545 -35.38 7.09 17.08
C MET A 545 -36.34 7.65 18.14
N SER A 546 -37.63 7.28 18.08
CA SER A 546 -38.64 7.72 19.06
C SER A 546 -38.78 6.81 20.28
N SER A 547 -38.26 5.59 20.19
CA SER A 547 -38.41 4.56 21.21
C SER A 547 -37.58 4.85 22.47
N THR A 548 -38.06 4.39 23.63
CA THR A 548 -37.31 4.47 24.87
C THR A 548 -36.24 3.38 24.93
N VAL A 549 -35.13 3.69 25.61
CA VAL A 549 -34.08 2.74 25.98
C VAL A 549 -34.08 2.62 27.50
N GLU A 550 -34.37 1.43 27.99
CA GLU A 550 -34.31 1.15 29.42
C GLU A 550 -32.85 1.03 29.85
N THR A 551 -32.39 2.02 30.62
CA THR A 551 -31.06 2.07 31.20
C THR A 551 -31.16 2.56 32.64
N ASN A 552 -30.12 2.34 33.44
CA ASN A 552 -30.00 2.89 34.79
C ASN A 552 -29.61 4.38 34.80
N GLY A 553 -29.39 4.99 33.64
CA GLY A 553 -28.99 6.39 33.49
C GLY A 553 -30.16 7.38 33.48
N LEU A 554 -29.85 8.67 33.60
CA LEU A 554 -30.84 9.77 33.63
C LEU A 554 -31.65 9.90 32.34
N PHE A 555 -31.08 9.52 31.19
CA PHE A 555 -31.68 9.72 29.88
C PHE A 555 -32.14 8.39 29.27
N LYS A 556 -33.45 8.30 28.99
CA LYS A 556 -34.08 7.11 28.40
C LYS A 556 -34.62 7.32 26.98
N GLN A 557 -34.55 8.53 26.44
CA GLN A 557 -35.07 8.88 25.11
C GLN A 557 -34.27 10.02 24.48
N LEU A 558 -34.19 10.10 23.15
CA LEU A 558 -33.47 11.18 22.46
C LEU A 558 -34.03 12.57 22.78
N ALA A 559 -35.35 12.66 22.94
CA ALA A 559 -36.01 13.92 23.24
C ALA A 559 -35.56 14.53 24.58
N SER A 560 -35.12 13.72 25.55
CA SER A 560 -34.63 14.21 26.85
C SER A 560 -33.23 14.83 26.76
N ILE A 561 -32.47 14.52 25.71
CA ILE A 561 -31.15 15.11 25.45
C ILE A 561 -31.19 16.16 24.32
N GLY A 562 -32.38 16.60 23.93
CA GLY A 562 -32.55 17.67 22.94
C GLY A 562 -32.59 17.20 21.47
N ILE A 563 -32.65 15.91 21.18
CA ILE A 563 -32.78 15.40 19.81
C ILE A 563 -34.22 14.96 19.58
N LYS A 564 -34.94 15.62 18.66
CA LYS A 564 -36.37 15.40 18.44
C LYS A 564 -36.66 15.17 16.96
N THR A 565 -37.78 14.52 16.66
CA THR A 565 -38.32 14.48 15.29
C THR A 565 -38.95 15.82 14.94
N THR A 566 -38.75 16.29 13.70
CA THR A 566 -39.36 17.53 13.23
C THR A 566 -40.89 17.45 13.28
N ALA A 567 -41.55 18.58 13.58
CA ALA A 567 -43.00 18.66 13.65
C ALA A 567 -43.69 18.47 12.28
N ASN A 568 -42.94 18.68 11.19
CA ASN A 568 -43.44 18.57 9.84
C ASN A 568 -43.53 17.09 9.41
N TYR A 569 -44.75 16.54 9.39
CA TYR A 569 -44.98 15.15 9.00
C TYR A 569 -44.53 14.82 7.55
N MET A 570 -44.44 15.84 6.69
CA MET A 570 -43.98 15.71 5.30
C MET A 570 -42.47 15.52 5.18
N GLU A 571 -41.70 15.80 6.24
CA GLU A 571 -40.24 15.64 6.26
C GLU A 571 -39.79 14.21 6.56
N GLY A 572 -40.70 13.25 6.61
CA GLY A 572 -40.34 11.84 6.63
C GLY A 572 -39.73 11.36 7.96
N GLY A 573 -39.69 12.20 8.99
CA GLY A 573 -39.14 11.84 10.31
C GLY A 573 -37.72 12.32 10.55
N LYS A 574 -37.28 13.38 9.85
CA LYS A 574 -36.03 14.09 10.14
C LYS A 574 -35.92 14.49 11.60
N LEU A 575 -34.70 14.67 12.06
CA LEU A 575 -34.36 15.05 13.42
C LEU A 575 -33.84 16.50 13.48
N GLU A 576 -34.18 17.18 14.56
CA GLU A 576 -33.65 18.48 14.97
C GLU A 576 -32.85 18.34 16.27
N ILE A 577 -31.80 19.16 16.43
CA ILE A 577 -30.95 19.16 17.62
C ILE A 577 -31.10 20.50 18.33
N ASP A 578 -31.48 20.45 19.61
CA ASP A 578 -31.28 21.53 20.57
C ASP A 578 -29.85 21.42 21.13
N GLU A 579 -28.92 22.17 20.53
CA GLU A 579 -27.49 22.06 20.87
C GLU A 579 -27.21 22.38 22.34
N THR A 580 -27.99 23.28 22.94
CA THR A 580 -27.82 23.70 24.34
C THR A 580 -28.18 22.55 25.27
N LYS A 581 -29.31 21.88 25.02
CA LYS A 581 -29.72 20.72 25.82
C LYS A 581 -28.81 19.52 25.63
N LEU A 582 -28.32 19.28 24.42
CA LEU A 582 -27.42 18.16 24.17
C LEU A 582 -26.08 18.35 24.88
N LYS A 583 -25.50 19.56 24.83
CA LYS A 583 -24.27 19.88 25.58
C LYS A 583 -24.47 19.74 27.09
N ALA A 584 -25.57 20.27 27.63
CA ALA A 584 -25.89 20.13 29.05
C ALA A 584 -26.02 18.65 29.49
N ALA A 585 -26.65 17.80 28.66
CA ALA A 585 -26.76 16.38 28.94
C ALA A 585 -25.40 15.66 28.94
N LEU A 586 -24.52 16.01 28.00
CA LEU A 586 -23.15 15.47 27.90
C LEU A 586 -22.26 15.90 29.08
N GLU A 587 -22.50 17.08 29.64
CA GLU A 587 -21.80 17.56 30.85
C GLU A 587 -22.34 16.90 32.12
N GLN A 588 -23.66 16.73 32.21
CA GLN A 588 -24.32 16.20 33.41
C GLN A 588 -24.08 14.71 33.62
N ASP A 589 -24.28 13.90 32.58
CA ASP A 589 -24.15 12.43 32.65
C ASP A 589 -23.75 11.85 31.28
N PRO A 590 -22.46 11.91 30.92
CA PRO A 590 -21.98 11.40 29.64
C PRO A 590 -22.17 9.89 29.48
N GLU A 591 -22.18 9.13 30.59
CA GLU A 591 -22.39 7.68 30.56
C GLU A 591 -23.86 7.33 30.26
N ALA A 592 -24.82 8.09 30.77
CA ALA A 592 -26.23 7.93 30.37
C ALA A 592 -26.44 8.25 28.89
N VAL A 593 -25.82 9.31 28.36
CA VAL A 593 -25.90 9.61 26.91
C VAL A 593 -25.29 8.47 26.10
N GLU A 594 -24.12 7.98 26.50
CA GLU A 594 -23.48 6.85 25.86
C GLU A 594 -24.36 5.59 25.84
N ASN A 595 -24.95 5.23 26.98
CA ASN A 595 -25.83 4.06 27.10
C ASN A 595 -27.11 4.21 26.29
N LEU A 596 -27.67 5.41 26.19
CA LEU A 596 -28.84 5.69 25.34
C LEU A 596 -28.56 5.37 23.86
N PHE A 597 -27.40 5.80 23.34
CA PHE A 597 -27.04 5.51 21.96
C PHE A 597 -26.55 4.08 21.75
N ARG A 598 -25.73 3.56 22.68
CA ARG A 598 -24.88 2.40 22.45
C ARG A 598 -24.95 1.32 23.54
N GLY A 599 -25.98 1.35 24.37
CA GLY A 599 -26.24 0.28 25.34
C GLY A 599 -26.24 -1.08 24.64
N SER A 600 -25.44 -2.01 25.15
CA SER A 600 -25.27 -3.36 24.59
C SER A 600 -26.33 -4.35 25.08
N GLY A 601 -27.36 -3.87 25.77
CA GLY A 601 -28.49 -4.67 26.24
C GLY A 601 -29.29 -5.32 25.12
N SER A 602 -30.27 -6.14 25.49
CA SER A 602 -31.20 -6.80 24.56
C SER A 602 -32.61 -6.20 24.69
N GLY A 603 -33.43 -6.35 23.64
CA GLY A 603 -34.80 -5.83 23.65
C GLY A 603 -34.88 -4.32 23.94
N SER A 604 -35.61 -3.96 25.01
CA SER A 604 -35.79 -2.58 25.49
C SER A 604 -34.52 -1.90 25.98
N ASP A 605 -33.48 -2.67 26.29
CA ASP A 605 -32.24 -2.16 26.88
C ASP A 605 -31.18 -1.89 25.78
N LYS A 606 -31.49 -2.29 24.54
CA LYS A 606 -30.62 -2.13 23.38
C LYS A 606 -30.55 -0.66 22.99
N GLY A 607 -29.35 -0.11 22.85
CA GLY A 607 -29.14 1.28 22.45
C GLY A 607 -29.64 1.59 21.03
N ILE A 608 -29.93 2.87 20.77
CA ILE A 608 -30.54 3.33 19.52
C ILE A 608 -29.71 2.98 18.28
N VAL A 609 -28.39 3.15 18.33
CA VAL A 609 -27.48 2.84 17.21
C VAL A 609 -27.52 1.34 16.89
N HIS A 610 -27.66 0.48 17.90
CA HIS A 610 -27.78 -0.94 17.69
C HIS A 610 -29.12 -1.33 17.06
N ARG A 611 -30.24 -0.71 17.49
CA ARG A 611 -31.56 -0.91 16.87
C ARG A 611 -31.57 -0.48 15.41
N LEU A 612 -31.08 0.74 15.18
CA LEU A 612 -31.03 1.32 13.84
C LEU A 612 -30.14 0.52 12.90
N TYR A 613 -29.01 -0.01 13.40
CA TYR A 613 -28.14 -0.89 12.62
C TYR A 613 -28.89 -2.15 12.16
N ASP A 614 -29.65 -2.78 13.06
CA ASP A 614 -30.42 -3.99 12.74
C ASP A 614 -31.53 -3.69 11.74
N THR A 615 -32.24 -2.57 11.92
CA THR A 615 -33.27 -2.08 10.99
C THR A 615 -32.69 -1.84 9.60
N VAL A 616 -31.55 -1.18 9.51
CA VAL A 616 -30.87 -0.90 8.24
C VAL A 616 -30.38 -2.19 7.58
N ASP A 617 -29.77 -3.11 8.35
CA ASP A 617 -29.29 -4.40 7.82
C ASP A 617 -30.43 -5.27 7.29
N ALA A 618 -31.56 -5.33 8.02
CA ALA A 618 -32.76 -6.02 7.58
C ALA A 618 -33.37 -5.37 6.33
N SER A 619 -33.36 -4.05 6.25
CA SER A 619 -33.84 -3.29 5.09
C SER A 619 -33.00 -3.55 3.85
N MET A 620 -31.67 -3.56 3.98
CA MET A 620 -30.75 -3.90 2.91
C MET A 620 -30.99 -5.31 2.37
N LYS A 621 -31.25 -6.30 3.24
CA LYS A 621 -31.59 -7.67 2.79
C LYS A 621 -32.85 -7.69 1.93
N LYS A 622 -33.91 -6.99 2.34
CA LYS A 622 -35.16 -6.88 1.56
C LYS A 622 -34.92 -6.21 0.19
N LEU A 623 -34.12 -5.15 0.15
CA LEU A 623 -33.76 -4.49 -1.12
C LEU A 623 -32.94 -5.40 -2.03
N GLN A 624 -32.05 -6.22 -1.47
CA GLN A 624 -31.25 -7.18 -2.23
C GLN A 624 -32.10 -8.34 -2.78
N GLU A 625 -33.09 -8.82 -2.04
CA GLU A 625 -34.06 -9.79 -2.56
C GLU A 625 -34.87 -9.22 -3.74
N LYS A 626 -35.17 -7.91 -3.69
CA LYS A 626 -35.90 -7.20 -4.75
C LYS A 626 -35.05 -6.92 -6.00
N ALA A 627 -33.84 -6.37 -5.83
CA ALA A 627 -33.03 -5.78 -6.93
C ALA A 627 -31.61 -6.37 -7.06
N GLY A 628 -31.19 -7.25 -6.17
CA GLY A 628 -29.84 -7.83 -6.13
C GLY A 628 -28.75 -6.83 -5.76
N ARG A 629 -27.53 -7.32 -5.64
CA ARG A 629 -26.30 -6.51 -5.54
C ARG A 629 -25.65 -6.35 -6.92
N ALA A 630 -24.60 -5.54 -7.03
CA ALA A 630 -23.86 -5.37 -8.27
C ALA A 630 -23.31 -6.69 -8.85
N THR A 631 -22.93 -7.64 -7.99
CA THR A 631 -22.42 -8.96 -8.36
C THR A 631 -23.50 -10.03 -8.55
N SER A 632 -24.78 -9.70 -8.32
CA SER A 632 -25.86 -10.67 -8.41
C SER A 632 -26.22 -10.99 -9.86
N THR A 633 -26.46 -12.27 -10.14
CA THR A 633 -27.02 -12.69 -11.43
C THR A 633 -28.54 -12.49 -11.44
N ASN A 634 -29.11 -12.21 -12.61
CA ASN A 634 -30.55 -11.87 -12.74
C ASN A 634 -31.50 -12.96 -12.20
N GLN A 635 -31.06 -14.22 -12.07
CA GLN A 635 -31.91 -15.29 -11.55
C GLN A 635 -32.11 -15.19 -10.02
N GLN A 636 -31.20 -14.50 -9.32
CA GLN A 636 -31.13 -14.51 -7.85
C GLN A 636 -32.13 -13.56 -7.18
N PHE A 637 -32.71 -12.59 -7.89
CA PHE A 637 -33.56 -11.55 -7.30
C PHE A 637 -34.83 -11.27 -8.13
N ALA A 638 -35.84 -10.67 -7.50
CA ALA A 638 -37.18 -10.54 -8.07
C ALA A 638 -37.22 -9.77 -9.41
N LEU A 639 -36.67 -8.56 -9.45
CA LEU A 639 -36.63 -7.75 -10.68
C LEU A 639 -35.78 -8.40 -11.78
N GLY A 640 -34.73 -9.14 -11.41
CA GLY A 640 -33.88 -9.84 -12.37
C GLY A 640 -34.61 -10.97 -13.07
N ARG A 641 -35.45 -11.73 -12.34
CA ARG A 641 -36.30 -12.76 -12.94
C ARG A 641 -37.34 -12.15 -13.88
N GLU A 642 -37.88 -10.98 -13.54
CA GLU A 642 -38.78 -10.25 -14.44
C GLU A 642 -38.05 -9.75 -15.69
N LEU A 643 -36.85 -9.19 -15.56
CA LEU A 643 -36.00 -8.80 -16.68
C LEU A 643 -35.69 -9.97 -17.62
N LEU A 644 -35.40 -11.16 -17.09
CA LEU A 644 -35.22 -12.37 -17.90
C LEU A 644 -36.50 -12.79 -18.63
N SER A 645 -37.65 -12.68 -17.98
CA SER A 645 -38.94 -12.99 -18.61
C SER A 645 -39.27 -12.03 -19.75
N VAL A 646 -39.07 -10.73 -19.54
CA VAL A 646 -39.26 -9.69 -20.57
C VAL A 646 -38.25 -9.86 -21.70
N GLY A 647 -36.98 -10.15 -21.39
CA GLY A 647 -35.94 -10.45 -22.40
C GLY A 647 -36.32 -11.60 -23.33
N LYS A 648 -36.76 -12.74 -22.77
CA LYS A 648 -37.29 -13.86 -23.58
C LYS A 648 -38.53 -13.49 -24.39
N GLY A 649 -39.31 -12.51 -23.94
CA GLY A 649 -40.42 -11.93 -24.69
C GLY A 649 -39.92 -11.15 -25.91
N ILE A 650 -38.93 -10.28 -25.70
CA ILE A 650 -38.25 -9.48 -26.74
C ILE A 650 -37.67 -10.42 -27.81
N ASP A 651 -36.87 -11.41 -27.43
CA ASP A 651 -36.24 -12.35 -28.37
C ASP A 651 -37.27 -13.03 -29.29
N ARG A 652 -38.37 -13.53 -28.70
CA ARG A 652 -39.46 -14.17 -29.47
C ARG A 652 -40.14 -13.19 -30.43
N PHE A 653 -40.33 -11.94 -30.02
CA PHE A 653 -40.93 -10.92 -30.87
C PHE A 653 -39.97 -10.49 -31.98
N GLU A 654 -38.68 -10.36 -31.72
CA GLU A 654 -37.67 -10.04 -32.73
C GLU A 654 -37.60 -11.12 -33.81
N ASP A 655 -37.62 -12.40 -33.43
CA ASP A 655 -37.67 -13.50 -34.40
C ASP A 655 -38.97 -13.48 -35.22
N LYS A 656 -40.10 -13.17 -34.59
CA LYS A 656 -41.36 -12.95 -35.31
C LYS A 656 -41.26 -11.79 -36.30
N MET A 657 -40.61 -10.68 -35.92
CA MET A 657 -40.43 -9.52 -36.79
C MET A 657 -39.60 -9.86 -38.03
N LYS A 658 -38.52 -10.66 -37.89
CA LYS A 658 -37.73 -11.15 -39.04
C LYS A 658 -38.60 -11.97 -40.00
N ILE A 659 -39.47 -12.83 -39.49
CA ILE A 659 -40.37 -13.65 -40.32
C ILE A 659 -41.38 -12.76 -41.06
N VAL A 660 -41.99 -11.80 -40.36
CA VAL A 660 -42.96 -10.87 -40.92
C VAL A 660 -42.33 -9.98 -42.00
N GLU A 661 -41.14 -9.44 -41.74
CA GLU A 661 -40.38 -8.64 -42.71
C GLU A 661 -40.08 -9.43 -43.98
N ASN A 662 -39.56 -10.66 -43.83
CA ASN A 662 -39.31 -11.56 -44.97
C ASN A 662 -40.59 -11.88 -45.75
N ARG A 663 -41.74 -12.02 -45.07
CA ARG A 663 -43.04 -12.23 -45.72
C ARG A 663 -43.43 -11.01 -46.56
N TYR A 664 -43.30 -9.79 -46.03
CA TYR A 664 -43.59 -8.58 -46.79
C TYR A 664 -42.67 -8.46 -48.01
N TRP A 665 -41.36 -8.65 -47.84
CA TRP A 665 -40.42 -8.64 -48.96
C TRP A 665 -40.77 -9.66 -50.04
N ARG A 666 -41.21 -10.87 -49.66
CA ARG A 666 -41.65 -11.90 -50.62
C ARG A 666 -42.91 -11.47 -51.37
N GLN A 667 -43.88 -10.87 -50.70
CA GLN A 667 -45.12 -10.39 -51.32
C GLN A 667 -44.83 -9.24 -52.30
N PHE A 668 -44.03 -8.25 -51.90
CA PHE A 668 -43.65 -7.14 -52.78
C PHE A 668 -42.79 -7.61 -53.96
N THR A 669 -41.84 -8.54 -53.76
CA THR A 669 -41.06 -9.11 -54.86
C THR A 669 -41.94 -9.88 -55.85
N ALA A 670 -42.96 -10.61 -55.37
CA ALA A 670 -43.91 -11.31 -56.24
C ALA A 670 -44.78 -10.34 -57.04
N MET A 671 -45.20 -9.23 -56.40
CA MET A 671 -45.93 -8.15 -57.05
C MET A 671 -45.09 -7.45 -58.12
N GLU A 672 -43.84 -7.08 -57.82
CA GLU A 672 -42.90 -6.50 -58.80
C GLU A 672 -42.73 -7.40 -60.03
N LYS A 673 -42.55 -8.71 -59.82
CA LYS A 673 -42.47 -9.67 -60.93
C LYS A 673 -43.76 -9.75 -61.74
N ALA A 674 -44.91 -9.64 -61.10
CA ALA A 674 -46.21 -9.63 -61.79
C ALA A 674 -46.39 -8.35 -62.61
N ILE A 675 -46.03 -7.19 -62.06
CA ILE A 675 -46.06 -5.89 -62.74
C ILE A 675 -45.07 -5.88 -63.91
N GLN A 676 -43.85 -6.39 -63.72
CA GLN A 676 -42.85 -6.51 -64.78
C GLN A 676 -43.39 -7.36 -65.95
N ARG A 677 -43.99 -8.52 -65.67
CA ARG A 677 -44.63 -9.36 -66.69
C ARG A 677 -45.81 -8.67 -67.37
N ALA A 678 -46.63 -7.94 -66.62
CA ALA A 678 -47.74 -7.17 -67.18
C ALA A 678 -47.25 -6.03 -68.09
N ASN A 679 -46.18 -5.34 -67.72
CA ASN A 679 -45.53 -4.31 -68.55
C ASN A 679 -44.92 -4.93 -69.81
N GLU A 680 -44.26 -6.09 -69.72
CA GLU A 680 -43.76 -6.87 -70.86
C GLU A 680 -44.91 -7.27 -71.82
N GLN A 681 -46.04 -7.75 -71.28
CA GLN A 681 -47.23 -8.10 -72.06
C GLN A 681 -47.88 -6.87 -72.71
N SER A 682 -47.96 -5.75 -71.98
CA SER A 682 -48.49 -4.49 -72.52
C SER A 682 -47.61 -3.94 -73.64
N MET A 683 -46.27 -4.01 -73.50
CA MET A 683 -45.33 -3.64 -74.56
C MET A 683 -45.45 -4.56 -75.77
N PHE A 684 -45.62 -5.87 -75.56
CA PHE A 684 -45.89 -6.83 -76.64
C PHE A 684 -47.19 -6.51 -77.39
N LEU A 685 -48.27 -6.21 -76.66
CA LEU A 685 -49.55 -5.80 -77.25
C LEU A 685 -49.45 -4.47 -77.99
N MET A 686 -48.75 -3.47 -77.43
CA MET A 686 -48.48 -2.21 -78.13
C MET A 686 -47.68 -2.40 -79.41
N GLN A 687 -46.67 -3.29 -79.42
CA GLN A 687 -45.95 -3.64 -80.65
C GLN A 687 -46.85 -4.35 -81.67
N GLN A 688 -47.81 -5.17 -81.24
CA GLN A 688 -48.79 -5.76 -82.16
C GLN A 688 -49.74 -4.72 -82.74
N PHE A 689 -50.26 -3.78 -81.93
CA PHE A 689 -51.16 -2.73 -82.39
C PHE A 689 -50.47 -1.66 -83.23
N SER A 690 -49.17 -1.43 -83.05
CA SER A 690 -48.36 -0.50 -83.88
C SER A 690 -47.93 -1.11 -85.22
N ASN A 691 -48.12 -2.42 -85.42
CA ASN A 691 -47.81 -3.12 -86.68
C ASN A 691 -49.06 -3.38 -87.55
N PHE A 692 -50.20 -2.80 -87.15
CA PHE A 692 -51.37 -2.55 -88.00
C PHE A 692 -51.41 -1.05 -88.32
#